data_AF-A0A3N0BKE6-F1
#
_entry.id   AF-A0A3N0BKE6-F1
#
_cell.length_a   1.000
_cell.length_b   1.000
_cell.length_c   1.000
_cell.angle_alpha   90.00
_cell.angle_beta   90.00
_cell.angle_gamma   90.00
#
_symmetry.space_group_name_H-M   'P 1'
#
loop_
_entity.id
_entity.type
_entity.pdbx_description
1 polymer ?
#
loop_
_entity_poly.entity_id
_entity_poly.type
_entity_poly.pdbx_seq_one_letter_code
_entity_poly.pdbx_strand_id
1 'polypeptide(L)'
;MTSTLQPVRRVCAAALALMIALTGLSITPSVARAEGVAPPLDAGSSYTVSVDVHDAGNPSEPSMSAGMLAKNAEIDVDGSGRARITLHFVPAQIMGLDVHASDLGVYEEGSQSNFIEGVSFKLGEDNSAICQFVLPYVPNDGLYRVEMRSDIMNRDALLYVKWPTLKKTGGLGDTLAGLVESAKKYSANDYTEDSFGKLKAAIADADAVLANPDSTPEQFQASIDAVNNAVQGLNAAAKSPFEAGRTYYVDVTDQDPTGSRALDLEARFDVDEAGTIKATLRFNPYSDFLGAYQVSAATLLDREGEVAANNAIEQHDNGGATWTFDLPYFASTGLYKAKVTATSASPDKIHTLAFDWSTIRTTADFRKLAAAIEKASGLAAPAYTASSFAVLSEALARAKDVAADTSHSQTTVNDALAALTEAMDKLSIAENAGSGNTVNLGISGFNAPFSDESAPGKPWAGSRVYFGKDDQGKPISWRVLQTSKDGVLLNSEHTVTGQAWNTDMSIPASELFWNTATLRTYLNDEWFNKTFDALSKEAVKTTEVKSLSLADASKEVAPATQDKVFALSIQDYRNKAYGFVSNESRAAKEISLLTRTTDESASFMTMVLIVLPDGDLESGFNTMMPYTPNLGVQPGITLDPSKVLLTTPASAAAPSGIQKPLATEDNAWKLTLINDDWKFDASCPRVDGEKISVEYAANASPSGRMSRSAALDQDDRVVSALVVRGSDWRTGTPVGYGTVGKVSGESGSVSFELPADFNKETDKLYLFAERIGEGAESNIATMPVEVSVPDAEEPPAPEPNDPSTPGGDAPGNSNASDKPVPSNPGNAGTSGSSPAPSGGQGQAAGSTDAAKVVAAKTDSRAAAQAIPKTGDAVFPAAAFAGIAGAAAALSLIAVRAYRRKLES
;
A
#
# COMPACT_ATOMS: atom_id res chain seq x y z
N MET A 1 28.84 32.53 -0.38
CA MET A 1 29.35 31.18 -0.07
C MET A 1 29.33 30.98 1.43
N THR A 2 28.18 30.56 1.98
CA THR A 2 27.93 30.03 3.35
C THR A 2 26.41 30.00 3.57
N SER A 3 25.69 29.07 2.94
CA SER A 3 24.26 28.85 3.26
C SER A 3 23.70 27.46 2.90
N THR A 4 24.53 26.49 2.53
CA THR A 4 24.09 25.19 1.95
C THR A 4 24.28 23.98 2.86
N LEU A 5 24.47 24.14 4.18
CA LEU A 5 24.86 23.04 5.09
C LEU A 5 23.76 22.52 6.04
N GLN A 6 22.51 23.00 5.99
CA GLN A 6 21.46 22.55 6.92
C GLN A 6 20.88 21.14 6.69
N PRO A 7 20.66 20.64 5.45
CA PRO A 7 20.14 19.28 5.25
C PRO A 7 21.12 18.19 5.69
N VAL A 8 22.43 18.49 5.61
CA VAL A 8 23.53 17.57 5.96
C VAL A 8 23.62 17.33 7.48
N ARG A 9 23.14 18.27 8.31
CA ARG A 9 23.18 18.14 9.78
C ARG A 9 22.19 17.13 10.36
N ARG A 10 21.03 16.92 9.71
CA ARG A 10 19.98 16.02 10.22
C ARG A 10 20.28 14.53 9.97
N VAL A 11 21.00 14.19 8.90
CA VAL A 11 21.43 12.81 8.61
C VAL A 11 22.63 12.37 9.48
N CYS A 12 23.48 13.32 9.89
CA CYS A 12 24.59 13.03 10.80
C CYS A 12 24.14 12.67 12.23
N ALA A 13 22.95 13.11 12.68
CA ALA A 13 22.44 12.78 14.01
C ALA A 13 22.10 11.28 14.17
N ALA A 14 21.49 10.67 13.15
CA ALA A 14 21.22 9.24 13.10
C ALA A 14 22.51 8.40 12.98
N ALA A 15 23.52 8.90 12.24
CA ALA A 15 24.83 8.25 12.13
C ALA A 15 25.67 8.37 13.42
N LEU A 16 25.48 9.43 14.20
CA LEU A 16 26.13 9.64 15.49
C LEU A 16 25.54 8.72 16.59
N ALA A 17 24.22 8.55 16.61
CA ALA A 17 23.55 7.58 17.49
C ALA A 17 24.03 6.15 17.22
N LEU A 18 24.36 5.84 15.96
CA LEU A 18 24.85 4.53 15.51
C LEU A 18 26.33 4.27 15.86
N MET A 19 27.20 5.30 15.86
CA MET A 19 28.61 5.15 16.26
C MET A 19 28.80 4.97 17.77
N ILE A 20 27.88 5.49 18.60
CA ILE A 20 27.94 5.35 20.06
C ILE A 20 27.42 3.97 20.51
N ALA A 21 26.56 3.32 19.72
CA ALA A 21 26.02 1.98 20.00
C ALA A 21 27.03 0.82 19.85
N LEU A 22 28.20 1.04 19.24
CA LEU A 22 29.14 -0.02 18.82
C LEU A 22 30.27 -0.36 19.82
N THR A 23 30.36 0.30 20.99
CA THR A 23 31.46 0.06 21.95
C THR A 23 31.03 -0.63 23.25
N GLY A 24 30.04 -1.53 23.17
CA GLY A 24 29.69 -2.42 24.28
C GLY A 24 30.79 -3.46 24.54
N LEU A 25 31.77 -3.11 25.37
CA LEU A 25 32.65 -4.09 26.02
C LEU A 25 32.29 -4.18 27.51
N SER A 26 31.75 -5.33 27.89
CA SER A 26 31.67 -5.79 29.27
C SER A 26 33.05 -5.84 29.91
N ILE A 27 33.23 -5.25 31.10
CA ILE A 27 34.10 -5.70 32.21
C ILE A 27 33.67 -4.88 33.44
N THR A 28 33.54 -5.51 34.60
CA THR A 28 33.46 -4.85 35.91
C THR A 28 34.82 -4.25 36.31
N PRO A 29 34.88 -2.98 36.71
CA PRO A 29 35.77 -2.62 37.80
C PRO A 29 35.12 -1.69 38.84
N SER A 30 35.52 -1.92 40.09
CA SER A 30 35.25 -1.13 41.28
C SER A 30 35.37 0.38 41.05
N VAL A 31 34.29 1.11 41.34
CA VAL A 31 34.30 2.57 41.48
C VAL A 31 35.33 2.95 42.54
N ALA A 32 36.25 3.85 42.20
CA ALA A 32 36.98 4.62 43.19
C ALA A 32 35.93 5.48 43.91
N ARG A 33 35.47 4.96 45.04
CA ARG A 33 34.41 5.50 45.91
C ARG A 33 34.62 7.00 46.11
N ALA A 34 33.66 7.79 45.64
CA ALA A 34 33.64 9.23 45.87
C ALA A 34 33.85 9.51 47.37
N GLU A 35 34.85 10.34 47.70
CA GLU A 35 35.12 10.72 49.09
C GLU A 35 33.99 11.65 49.58
N GLY A 36 33.17 11.13 50.48
CA GLY A 36 32.11 11.86 51.16
C GLY A 36 31.24 10.91 51.97
N VAL A 37 30.81 11.34 53.15
CA VAL A 37 29.71 10.71 53.89
C VAL A 37 28.54 11.66 53.75
N ALA A 38 27.35 11.16 53.45
CA ALA A 38 26.16 12.00 53.32
C ALA A 38 25.93 12.77 54.64
N PRO A 39 25.87 14.11 54.62
CA PRO A 39 25.61 14.89 55.81
C PRO A 39 24.15 14.74 56.25
N PRO A 40 23.84 14.97 57.55
CA PRO A 40 22.46 15.05 58.00
C PRO A 40 21.75 16.24 57.36
N LEU A 41 20.50 16.03 56.92
CA LEU A 41 19.63 17.04 56.35
C LEU A 41 18.56 17.44 57.38
N ASP A 42 18.68 18.63 57.96
CA ASP A 42 17.75 19.14 58.96
C ASP A 42 16.35 19.42 58.36
N ALA A 43 15.28 18.99 59.04
CA ALA A 43 13.90 19.28 58.66
C ALA A 43 13.62 20.79 58.58
N GLY A 44 12.82 21.20 57.60
CA GLY A 44 12.45 22.62 57.35
C GLY A 44 13.59 23.51 56.85
N SER A 45 14.72 22.93 56.44
CA SER A 45 15.89 23.66 55.99
C SER A 45 16.12 23.53 54.49
N SER A 46 16.74 24.56 53.92
CA SER A 46 17.12 24.62 52.52
C SER A 46 18.64 24.65 52.37
N TYR A 47 19.14 23.98 51.33
CA TYR A 47 20.55 23.83 51.04
C TYR A 47 20.82 24.06 49.55
N THR A 48 22.07 24.38 49.24
CA THR A 48 22.62 24.30 47.88
C THR A 48 23.70 23.24 47.82
N VAL A 49 23.79 22.50 46.72
CA VAL A 49 24.79 21.46 46.49
C VAL A 49 25.23 21.47 45.02
N SER A 50 26.47 21.09 44.75
CA SER A 50 26.93 20.89 43.38
C SER A 50 26.51 19.52 42.86
N VAL A 51 26.09 19.47 41.59
CA VAL A 51 25.63 18.26 40.90
C VAL A 51 26.35 18.05 39.58
N ASP A 52 26.41 16.80 39.13
CA ASP A 52 26.91 16.42 37.81
C ASP A 52 26.21 15.17 37.27
N VAL A 53 26.35 14.89 35.98
CA VAL A 53 25.85 13.65 35.37
C VAL A 53 27.01 12.86 34.78
N HIS A 54 27.09 11.58 35.13
CA HIS A 54 28.14 10.66 34.70
C HIS A 54 27.58 9.54 33.84
N ASP A 55 28.44 8.94 33.01
CA ASP A 55 28.06 7.81 32.16
C ASP A 55 27.75 6.57 33.02
N ALA A 56 26.64 5.87 32.73
CA ALA A 56 26.22 4.70 33.49
C ALA A 56 27.18 3.51 33.36
N GLY A 57 27.88 3.38 32.23
CA GLY A 57 28.90 2.35 31.99
C GLY A 57 30.30 2.76 32.47
N ASN A 58 30.57 4.06 32.61
CA ASN A 58 31.82 4.58 33.17
C ASN A 58 31.58 5.77 34.12
N PRO A 59 31.34 5.51 35.42
CA PRO A 59 31.01 6.53 36.41
C PRO A 59 32.09 7.60 36.63
N SER A 60 33.33 7.39 36.15
CA SER A 60 34.42 8.36 36.28
C SER A 60 34.40 9.43 35.19
N GLU A 61 33.63 9.21 34.11
CA GLU A 61 33.53 10.12 32.98
C GLU A 61 32.18 10.88 33.02
N PRO A 62 32.18 12.18 32.69
CA PRO A 62 30.93 12.92 32.54
C PRO A 62 30.11 12.33 31.39
N SER A 63 28.80 12.25 31.58
CA SER A 63 27.87 11.93 30.50
C SER A 63 27.92 13.03 29.43
N MET A 64 27.61 12.70 28.18
CA MET A 64 27.38 13.72 27.15
C MET A 64 26.22 14.66 27.51
N SER A 65 25.31 14.23 28.39
CA SER A 65 24.22 15.06 28.93
C SER A 65 24.64 15.96 30.11
N ALA A 66 25.86 15.85 30.62
CA ALA A 66 26.35 16.66 31.74
C ALA A 66 26.37 18.17 31.43
N GLY A 67 26.49 18.53 30.15
CA GLY A 67 26.42 19.92 29.69
C GLY A 67 25.02 20.54 29.74
N MET A 68 23.98 19.71 29.88
CA MET A 68 22.59 20.18 30.01
C MET A 68 22.20 20.46 31.45
N LEU A 69 22.95 19.98 32.44
CA LEU A 69 22.63 20.18 33.85
C LEU A 69 23.47 21.32 34.44
N ALA A 70 22.81 22.32 35.01
CA ALA A 70 23.47 23.36 35.78
C ALA A 70 24.23 22.73 36.95
N LYS A 71 25.43 23.23 37.24
CA LYS A 71 26.33 22.61 38.23
C LYS A 71 25.89 22.79 39.69
N ASN A 72 24.83 23.53 39.95
CA ASN A 72 24.28 23.76 41.28
C ASN A 72 22.81 23.34 41.30
N ALA A 73 22.40 22.73 42.41
CA ALA A 73 21.05 22.31 42.71
C ALA A 73 20.64 22.78 44.11
N GLU A 74 19.35 22.95 44.35
CA GLU A 74 18.80 23.20 45.68
C GLU A 74 18.28 21.90 46.30
N ILE A 75 18.39 21.77 47.62
CA ILE A 75 17.74 20.70 48.39
C ILE A 75 16.89 21.34 49.48
N ASP A 76 15.60 21.08 49.44
CA ASP A 76 14.61 21.53 50.42
C ASP A 76 14.12 20.34 51.25
N VAL A 77 14.20 20.44 52.57
CA VAL A 77 13.81 19.35 53.48
C VAL A 77 12.48 19.70 54.13
N ASP A 78 11.45 18.89 53.91
CA ASP A 78 10.14 19.10 54.52
C ASP A 78 10.16 18.87 56.05
N GLY A 79 9.08 19.21 56.75
CA GLY A 79 8.99 19.02 58.20
C GLY A 79 9.01 17.56 58.67
N SER A 80 8.82 16.61 57.74
CA SER A 80 8.95 15.16 57.98
C SER A 80 10.38 14.63 57.74
N GLY A 81 11.30 15.47 57.29
CA GLY A 81 12.68 15.10 56.99
C GLY A 81 12.89 14.55 55.57
N ARG A 82 11.90 14.64 54.68
CA ARG A 82 12.05 14.23 53.28
C ARG A 82 12.70 15.36 52.48
N ALA A 83 13.82 15.04 51.83
CA ALA A 83 14.57 15.98 51.02
C ALA A 83 14.10 15.94 49.56
N ARG A 84 13.66 17.08 49.04
CA ARG A 84 13.38 17.32 47.62
C ARG A 84 14.57 18.03 47.01
N ILE A 85 15.11 17.50 45.92
CA ILE A 85 16.17 18.17 45.15
C ILE A 85 15.54 18.89 43.96
N THR A 86 16.05 20.08 43.65
CA THR A 86 15.70 20.91 42.50
C THR A 86 16.91 21.00 41.57
N LEU A 87 16.77 20.44 40.38
CA LEU A 87 17.78 20.44 39.32
C LEU A 87 17.39 21.45 38.24
N HIS A 88 18.37 22.19 37.71
CA HIS A 88 18.14 23.15 36.62
C HIS A 88 18.80 22.64 35.35
N PHE A 89 17.99 22.35 34.34
CA PHE A 89 18.42 22.03 32.99
C PHE A 89 18.50 23.27 32.12
N VAL A 90 19.62 23.38 31.41
CA VAL A 90 19.88 24.41 30.41
C VAL A 90 19.90 23.78 29.02
N PRO A 91 19.49 24.53 27.98
CA PRO A 91 19.64 24.11 26.59
C PRO A 91 21.11 23.88 26.27
N ALA A 92 21.41 22.80 25.53
CA ALA A 92 22.77 22.53 25.08
C ALA A 92 22.82 22.36 23.57
N GLN A 93 23.96 22.74 22.98
CA GLN A 93 24.28 22.39 21.60
C GLN A 93 25.20 21.18 21.55
N ILE A 94 24.66 20.06 21.05
CA ILE A 94 25.45 18.88 20.75
C ILE A 94 25.59 18.81 19.23
N MET A 95 26.83 19.00 18.74
CA MET A 95 27.15 18.96 17.30
C MET A 95 26.31 19.94 16.44
N GLY A 96 25.93 21.09 17.02
CA GLY A 96 25.18 22.14 16.35
C GLY A 96 23.69 21.87 16.20
N LEU A 97 23.14 20.93 16.99
CA LEU A 97 21.73 20.71 17.22
C LEU A 97 21.38 21.18 18.63
N ASP A 98 20.28 21.90 18.76
CA ASP A 98 19.72 22.27 20.06
C ASP A 98 19.05 21.01 20.65
N VAL A 99 19.44 20.62 21.87
CA VAL A 99 18.94 19.43 22.54
C VAL A 99 18.44 19.81 23.93
N HIS A 100 17.33 19.19 24.34
CA HIS A 100 16.61 19.52 25.56
C HIS A 100 16.32 18.28 26.39
N ALA A 101 16.66 18.33 27.69
CA ALA A 101 16.16 17.35 28.64
C ALA A 101 14.69 17.68 28.95
N SER A 102 13.80 16.69 28.80
CA SER A 102 12.38 16.87 29.11
C SER A 102 12.05 16.45 30.53
N ASP A 103 12.77 15.46 31.06
CA ASP A 103 12.51 14.86 32.36
C ASP A 103 13.70 14.02 32.85
N LEU A 104 13.74 13.69 34.14
CA LEU A 104 14.73 12.80 34.75
C LEU A 104 14.05 11.89 35.79
N GLY A 105 14.08 10.58 35.54
CA GLY A 105 13.59 9.56 36.48
C GLY A 105 14.72 9.07 37.39
N VAL A 106 14.44 8.87 38.68
CA VAL A 106 15.45 8.38 39.65
C VAL A 106 15.06 7.02 40.20
N TYR A 107 15.95 6.04 40.05
CA TYR A 107 15.68 4.67 40.50
C TYR A 107 15.62 4.58 42.03
N GLU A 108 14.77 3.69 42.54
CA GLU A 108 14.81 3.30 43.96
C GLU A 108 16.12 2.56 44.28
N GLU A 109 16.56 2.59 45.55
CA GLU A 109 17.82 1.97 45.97
C GLU A 109 17.86 0.47 45.62
N GLY A 110 18.84 0.05 44.81
CA GLY A 110 19.00 -1.33 44.38
C GLY A 110 17.99 -1.84 43.33
N SER A 111 17.07 -0.98 42.85
CA SER A 111 16.06 -1.33 41.86
C SER A 111 16.59 -1.22 40.42
N GLN A 112 16.15 -2.15 39.57
CA GLN A 112 16.47 -2.17 38.14
C GLN A 112 15.31 -1.65 37.26
N SER A 113 14.11 -1.54 37.82
CA SER A 113 12.87 -1.29 37.05
C SER A 113 11.95 -0.24 37.67
N ASN A 114 12.06 0.02 38.97
CA ASN A 114 11.21 0.99 39.66
C ASN A 114 11.99 2.29 39.85
N PHE A 115 11.44 3.39 39.34
CA PHE A 115 11.97 4.73 39.52
C PHE A 115 10.85 5.68 39.91
N ILE A 116 11.22 6.71 40.66
CA ILE A 116 10.36 7.86 40.97
C ILE A 116 10.58 8.87 39.85
N GLU A 117 9.50 9.20 39.14
CA GLU A 117 9.52 10.30 38.18
C GLU A 117 9.63 11.62 38.91
N GLY A 118 10.56 12.47 38.46
CA GLY A 118 10.61 13.86 38.90
C GLY A 118 9.42 14.64 38.37
N VAL A 119 8.98 15.62 39.14
CA VAL A 119 8.12 16.69 38.65
C VAL A 119 9.01 17.64 37.85
N SER A 120 8.92 17.56 36.53
CA SER A 120 9.71 18.38 35.62
C SER A 120 8.88 19.53 35.05
N PHE A 121 9.36 20.75 35.25
CA PHE A 121 8.75 22.00 34.82
C PHE A 121 9.62 22.64 33.74
N LYS A 122 9.02 23.11 32.65
CA LYS A 122 9.74 23.89 31.63
C LYS A 122 9.54 25.38 31.94
N LEU A 123 10.61 26.16 32.11
CA LEU A 123 10.50 27.54 32.62
C LEU A 123 10.71 28.65 31.59
N GLY A 124 11.29 28.37 30.42
CA GLY A 124 11.66 29.42 29.47
C GLY A 124 11.36 29.14 28.01
N GLU A 125 11.22 30.22 27.23
CA GLU A 125 11.19 30.20 25.76
C GLU A 125 12.51 29.67 25.16
N ASP A 126 13.59 29.68 25.95
CA ASP A 126 14.89 29.11 25.61
C ASP A 126 14.94 27.59 25.74
N ASN A 127 13.87 26.93 26.21
CA ASN A 127 13.80 25.51 26.56
C ASN A 127 14.63 25.09 27.79
N SER A 128 14.89 25.99 28.73
CA SER A 128 15.33 25.63 30.08
C SER A 128 14.22 24.91 30.87
N ALA A 129 14.61 23.97 31.74
CA ALA A 129 13.69 23.19 32.56
C ALA A 129 14.20 23.05 34.00
N ILE A 130 13.32 22.92 34.97
CA ILE A 130 13.63 22.48 36.33
C ILE A 130 13.07 21.08 36.52
N CYS A 131 13.85 20.19 37.10
CA CYS A 131 13.36 18.88 37.53
C CYS A 131 13.44 18.78 39.05
N GLN A 132 12.32 18.45 39.69
CA GLN A 132 12.24 18.25 41.12
C GLN A 132 11.84 16.84 41.46
N PHE A 133 12.57 16.17 42.35
CA PHE A 133 12.13 14.89 42.90
C PHE A 133 12.46 14.79 44.37
N VAL A 134 11.66 14.01 45.08
CA VAL A 134 11.99 13.60 46.44
C VAL A 134 13.11 12.58 46.33
N LEU A 135 14.22 12.80 47.03
CA LEU A 135 15.34 11.87 47.07
C LEU A 135 14.84 10.53 47.64
N PRO A 136 14.83 9.43 46.85
CA PRO A 136 14.28 8.14 47.31
C PRO A 136 15.11 7.53 48.46
N TYR A 137 16.39 7.88 48.51
CA TYR A 137 17.37 7.52 49.52
C TYR A 137 18.50 8.55 49.52
N VAL A 138 19.42 8.47 50.48
CA VAL A 138 20.59 9.38 50.57
C VAL A 138 21.87 8.53 50.63
N PRO A 139 22.47 8.19 49.47
CA PRO A 139 23.64 7.34 49.44
C PRO A 139 24.88 8.09 49.90
N ASN A 140 25.77 7.41 50.62
CA ASN A 140 26.99 8.03 51.13
C ASN A 140 27.90 8.58 50.02
N ASP A 141 27.97 7.89 48.88
CA ASP A 141 28.77 8.32 47.72
C ASP A 141 28.07 9.36 46.85
N GLY A 142 26.80 9.70 47.13
CA GLY A 142 26.04 10.71 46.40
C GLY A 142 25.64 10.29 44.98
N LEU A 143 25.78 9.01 44.61
CA LEU A 143 25.44 8.52 43.27
C LEU A 143 24.03 7.96 43.23
N TYR A 144 23.23 8.53 42.33
CA TYR A 144 21.89 8.07 42.00
C TYR A 144 21.88 7.51 40.58
N ARG A 145 21.32 6.33 40.40
CA ARG A 145 20.98 5.86 39.05
C ARG A 145 19.77 6.63 38.58
N VAL A 146 19.85 7.13 37.34
CA VAL A 146 18.80 7.94 36.75
C VAL A 146 18.56 7.53 35.30
N GLU A 147 17.34 7.73 34.82
CA GLU A 147 17.00 7.70 33.39
C GLU A 147 16.79 9.14 32.95
N MET A 148 17.67 9.65 32.08
CA MET A 148 17.46 10.94 31.45
C MET A 148 16.56 10.78 30.25
N ARG A 149 15.50 11.60 30.18
CA ARG A 149 14.56 11.63 29.05
C ARG A 149 14.74 12.90 28.25
N SER A 150 14.71 12.77 26.93
CA SER A 150 14.84 13.90 26.00
C SER A 150 13.90 13.76 24.82
N ASP A 151 13.82 14.82 24.03
CA ASP A 151 13.13 14.84 22.75
C ASP A 151 13.72 13.88 21.70
N ILE A 152 14.94 13.39 21.91
CA ILE A 152 15.67 12.54 20.95
C ILE A 152 15.83 11.10 21.45
N MET A 153 16.14 10.89 22.74
CA MET A 153 16.43 9.55 23.30
C MET A 153 16.35 9.53 24.83
N ASN A 154 15.89 8.40 25.39
CA ASN A 154 15.99 8.11 26.83
C ASN A 154 17.24 7.25 27.10
N ARG A 155 18.00 7.56 28.15
CA ARG A 155 19.22 6.79 28.49
C ARG A 155 19.49 6.76 29.99
N ASP A 156 19.95 5.60 30.46
CA ASP A 156 20.54 5.43 31.79
C ASP A 156 21.78 6.32 31.97
N ALA A 157 21.84 7.01 33.11
CA ALA A 157 22.97 7.82 33.56
C ALA A 157 23.13 7.71 35.09
N LEU A 158 24.16 8.38 35.62
CA LEU A 158 24.38 8.54 37.05
C LEU A 158 24.33 10.02 37.42
N LEU A 159 23.36 10.42 38.25
CA LEU A 159 23.36 11.74 38.87
C LEU A 159 24.28 11.71 40.09
N TYR A 160 25.28 12.58 40.09
CA TYR A 160 26.22 12.72 41.20
C TYR A 160 25.92 13.98 42.01
N VAL A 161 25.44 13.79 43.24
CA VAL A 161 25.24 14.83 44.23
C VAL A 161 26.48 14.94 45.11
N LYS A 162 27.21 16.06 45.01
CA LYS A 162 28.52 16.23 45.66
C LYS A 162 28.36 16.68 47.11
N TRP A 163 28.10 15.75 48.02
CA TRP A 163 27.87 16.03 49.45
C TRP A 163 28.87 16.98 50.12
N PRO A 164 30.20 16.94 49.85
CA PRO A 164 31.15 17.87 50.45
C PRO A 164 30.90 19.35 50.11
N THR A 165 30.08 19.62 49.08
CA THR A 165 29.73 20.97 48.64
C THR A 165 28.44 21.50 49.25
N LEU A 166 27.72 20.68 50.03
CA LEU A 166 26.45 21.05 50.62
C LEU A 166 26.60 22.25 51.57
N LYS A 167 25.80 23.29 51.34
CA LYS A 167 25.76 24.50 52.17
C LYS A 167 24.32 24.83 52.51
N LYS A 168 24.03 24.98 53.81
CA LYS A 168 22.73 25.44 54.29
C LYS A 168 22.54 26.90 53.88
N THR A 169 21.43 27.21 53.22
CA THR A 169 21.15 28.52 52.62
C THR A 169 20.03 29.28 53.31
N GLY A 170 19.11 28.60 54.00
CA GLY A 170 17.97 29.24 54.67
C GLY A 170 16.92 28.23 55.12
N GLY A 171 15.69 28.71 55.32
CA GLY A 171 14.50 27.87 55.51
C GLY A 171 13.56 27.90 54.31
N LEU A 172 12.55 27.04 54.30
CA LEU A 172 11.56 26.96 53.19
C LEU A 172 10.85 28.29 52.90
N GLY A 173 10.71 29.17 53.90
CA GLY A 173 10.17 30.52 53.71
C GLY A 173 11.04 31.41 52.81
N ASP A 174 12.38 31.30 52.91
CA ASP A 174 13.30 32.03 52.04
C ASP A 174 13.21 31.53 50.59
N THR A 175 13.11 30.20 50.41
CA THR A 175 12.90 29.56 49.10
C THR A 175 11.59 30.03 48.46
N LEU A 176 10.47 30.01 49.21
CA LEU A 176 9.18 30.48 48.71
C LEU A 176 9.21 31.96 48.34
N ALA A 177 9.87 32.81 49.14
CA ALA A 177 10.02 34.23 48.84
C ALA A 177 10.79 34.47 47.54
N GLY A 178 11.90 33.76 47.32
CA GLY A 178 12.68 33.85 46.08
C GLY A 178 11.90 33.35 44.85
N LEU A 179 11.13 32.27 45.01
CA LEU A 179 10.27 31.74 43.95
C LEU A 179 9.16 32.73 43.57
N VAL A 180 8.51 33.34 44.56
CA VAL A 180 7.48 34.37 44.35
C VAL A 180 8.07 35.60 43.65
N GLU A 181 9.25 36.07 44.05
CA GLU A 181 9.91 37.21 43.40
C GLU A 181 10.23 36.91 41.93
N SER A 182 10.66 35.68 41.65
CA SER A 182 10.93 35.22 40.28
C SER A 182 9.62 35.10 39.47
N ALA A 183 8.57 34.54 40.06
CA ALA A 183 7.26 34.39 39.44
C ALA A 183 6.58 35.74 39.13
N LYS A 184 6.82 36.78 39.94
CA LYS A 184 6.30 38.14 39.70
C LYS A 184 6.90 38.82 38.46
N LYS A 185 7.97 38.27 37.87
CA LYS A 185 8.62 38.82 36.65
C LYS A 185 7.90 38.44 35.36
N TYR A 186 7.02 37.43 35.38
CA TYR A 186 6.22 37.04 34.21
C TYR A 186 5.15 38.11 33.89
N SER A 187 4.96 38.40 32.60
CA SER A 187 4.03 39.43 32.12
C SER A 187 2.76 38.84 31.54
N ALA A 188 1.60 39.39 31.91
CA ALA A 188 0.30 38.93 31.44
C ALA A 188 0.14 38.95 29.91
N ASN A 189 0.88 39.80 29.21
CA ASN A 189 0.79 39.92 27.76
C ASN A 189 1.49 38.78 27.00
N ASP A 190 2.36 38.04 27.70
CA ASP A 190 3.15 36.97 27.09
C ASP A 190 2.45 35.61 27.23
N TYR A 191 1.36 35.53 28.00
CA TYR A 191 0.66 34.30 28.32
C TYR A 191 -0.86 34.41 28.15
N THR A 192 -1.55 33.28 28.02
CA THR A 192 -3.01 33.23 27.94
C THR A 192 -3.63 33.69 29.27
N GLU A 193 -4.81 34.28 29.18
CA GLU A 193 -5.51 34.82 30.36
C GLU A 193 -5.76 33.75 31.43
N ASP A 194 -6.14 32.53 31.04
CA ASP A 194 -6.38 31.42 31.98
C ASP A 194 -5.10 30.98 32.72
N SER A 195 -4.01 30.78 31.98
CA SER A 195 -2.75 30.31 32.57
C SER A 195 -2.08 31.35 33.46
N PHE A 196 -2.10 32.61 33.03
CA PHE A 196 -1.58 33.71 33.84
C PHE A 196 -2.46 33.97 35.08
N GLY A 197 -3.77 33.74 34.97
CA GLY A 197 -4.71 33.77 36.09
C GLY A 197 -4.36 32.76 37.19
N LYS A 198 -4.01 31.53 36.81
CA LYS A 198 -3.55 30.48 37.74
C LYS A 198 -2.25 30.86 38.46
N LEU A 199 -1.28 31.40 37.73
CA LEU A 199 -0.03 31.88 38.34
C LEU A 199 -0.28 33.02 39.34
N LYS A 200 -1.13 33.97 38.98
CA LYS A 200 -1.49 35.09 39.87
C LYS A 200 -2.15 34.60 41.16
N ALA A 201 -3.01 33.59 41.09
CA ALA A 201 -3.63 32.98 42.26
C ALA A 201 -2.59 32.29 43.16
N ALA A 202 -1.70 31.47 42.59
CA ALA A 202 -0.66 30.78 43.36
C ALA A 202 0.32 31.75 44.04
N ILE A 203 0.69 32.85 43.37
CA ILE A 203 1.51 33.92 43.97
C ILE A 203 0.80 34.56 45.17
N ALA A 204 -0.50 34.81 45.07
CA ALA A 204 -1.27 35.42 46.16
C ALA A 204 -1.36 34.50 47.38
N ASP A 205 -1.58 33.20 47.16
CA ASP A 205 -1.61 32.19 48.23
C ASP A 205 -0.23 32.06 48.90
N ALA A 206 0.85 32.06 48.11
CA ALA A 206 2.23 32.04 48.61
C ALA A 206 2.58 33.29 49.44
N ASP A 207 2.20 34.49 48.97
CA ASP A 207 2.38 35.74 49.73
C ASP A 207 1.65 35.68 51.08
N ALA A 208 0.47 35.04 51.16
CA ALA A 208 -0.27 34.87 52.41
C ALA A 208 0.44 33.92 53.39
N VAL A 209 1.05 32.84 52.89
CA VAL A 209 1.85 31.91 53.70
C VAL A 209 3.14 32.57 54.20
N LEU A 210 3.81 33.38 53.37
CA LEU A 210 5.00 34.15 53.78
C LEU A 210 4.71 35.20 54.86
N ALA A 211 3.52 35.81 54.83
CA ALA A 211 3.13 36.85 55.80
C ALA A 211 2.71 36.28 57.16
N ASN A 212 2.44 34.97 57.25
CA ASN A 212 1.99 34.32 58.48
C ASN A 212 3.19 33.83 59.33
N PRO A 213 3.44 34.41 60.52
CA PRO A 213 4.58 34.01 61.36
C PRO A 213 4.43 32.59 61.93
N ASP A 214 3.22 32.02 61.93
CA ASP A 214 2.93 30.67 62.44
C ASP A 214 2.90 29.60 61.34
N SER A 215 3.32 29.92 60.12
CA SER A 215 3.29 28.98 59.01
C SER A 215 4.24 27.80 59.21
N THR A 216 3.75 26.59 58.93
CA THR A 216 4.51 25.35 59.14
C THR A 216 5.37 25.01 57.92
N PRO A 217 6.44 24.20 58.08
CA PRO A 217 7.24 23.71 56.96
C PRO A 217 6.42 23.05 55.84
N GLU A 218 5.34 22.33 56.19
CA GLU A 218 4.44 21.69 55.23
C GLU A 218 3.65 22.71 54.41
N GLN A 219 3.24 23.83 55.01
CA GLN A 219 2.53 24.90 54.32
C GLN A 219 3.45 25.66 53.36
N PHE A 220 4.71 25.89 53.77
CA PHE A 220 5.72 26.45 52.88
C PHE A 220 5.98 25.51 51.69
N GLN A 221 6.17 24.22 51.92
CA GLN A 221 6.38 23.25 50.85
C GLN A 221 5.18 23.16 49.89
N ALA A 222 3.95 23.11 50.41
CA ALA A 222 2.76 23.07 49.57
C ALA A 222 2.62 24.33 48.68
N SER A 223 3.02 25.49 49.20
CA SER A 223 3.02 26.75 48.44
C SER A 223 4.13 26.80 47.40
N ILE A 224 5.31 26.26 47.70
CA ILE A 224 6.40 26.10 46.73
C ILE A 224 5.92 25.22 45.56
N ASP A 225 5.32 24.07 45.86
CA ASP A 225 4.79 23.15 44.86
C ASP A 225 3.69 23.83 44.01
N ALA A 226 2.77 24.59 44.63
CA ALA A 226 1.70 25.29 43.93
C ALA A 226 2.21 26.38 42.97
N VAL A 227 3.16 27.21 43.38
CA VAL A 227 3.74 28.25 42.51
C VAL A 227 4.52 27.61 41.36
N ASN A 228 5.29 26.55 41.61
CA ASN A 228 5.99 25.82 40.55
C ASN A 228 5.02 25.22 39.51
N ASN A 229 3.94 24.57 39.98
CA ASN A 229 2.91 24.04 39.09
C ASN A 229 2.23 25.14 38.26
N ALA A 230 2.00 26.31 38.86
CA ALA A 230 1.36 27.42 38.15
C ALA A 230 2.29 28.10 37.14
N VAL A 231 3.59 28.20 37.43
CA VAL A 231 4.62 28.63 36.47
C VAL A 231 4.72 27.64 35.30
N GLN A 232 4.68 26.33 35.57
CA GLN A 232 4.64 25.30 34.53
C GLN A 232 3.40 25.38 33.65
N GLY A 233 2.26 25.73 34.25
CA GLY A 233 1.00 25.89 33.54
C GLY A 233 0.90 27.14 32.68
N LEU A 234 1.92 28.01 32.67
CA LEU A 234 1.95 29.22 31.83
C LEU A 234 1.94 28.88 30.34
N ASN A 235 0.95 29.39 29.63
CA ASN A 235 0.75 29.13 28.22
C ASN A 235 1.04 30.37 27.39
N ALA A 236 2.11 30.38 26.59
CA ALA A 236 2.47 31.57 25.81
C ALA A 236 1.32 32.05 24.90
N ALA A 237 1.03 33.36 24.93
CA ALA A 237 0.11 34.05 24.04
C ALA A 237 0.79 34.33 22.69
N ALA A 238 1.27 33.28 22.02
CA ALA A 238 1.90 33.43 20.72
C ALA A 238 0.84 33.94 19.71
N LYS A 239 1.06 35.14 19.18
CA LYS A 239 0.22 35.70 18.12
C LYS A 239 0.42 34.88 16.86
N SER A 240 -0.68 34.34 16.34
CA SER A 240 -0.71 33.65 15.05
C SER A 240 -0.11 34.54 13.95
N PRO A 241 0.77 34.01 13.08
CA PRO A 241 1.29 34.74 11.92
C PRO A 241 0.28 34.85 10.78
N PHE A 242 -0.91 34.24 10.90
CA PHE A 242 -1.89 34.17 9.84
C PHE A 242 -2.89 35.33 9.89
N GLU A 243 -3.12 35.97 8.74
CA GLU A 243 -4.21 36.95 8.59
C GLU A 243 -5.58 36.25 8.47
N ALA A 244 -6.61 36.84 9.09
CA ALA A 244 -7.99 36.36 9.04
C ALA A 244 -8.57 36.38 7.62
N GLY A 245 -9.46 35.42 7.32
CA GLY A 245 -10.12 35.29 6.03
C GLY A 245 -9.23 34.79 4.88
N ARG A 246 -8.06 34.21 5.20
CA ARG A 246 -7.10 33.70 4.20
C ARG A 246 -6.80 32.22 4.39
N THR A 247 -6.36 31.60 3.30
CA THR A 247 -5.84 30.23 3.26
C THR A 247 -4.32 30.26 3.14
N TYR A 248 -3.67 29.40 3.91
CA TYR A 248 -2.23 29.19 3.91
C TYR A 248 -1.89 27.71 3.70
N TYR A 249 -0.67 27.45 3.26
CA TYR A 249 -0.11 26.11 3.12
C TYR A 249 1.21 26.06 3.90
N VAL A 250 1.42 24.99 4.64
CA VAL A 250 2.57 24.82 5.54
C VAL A 250 3.08 23.40 5.42
N ASP A 251 4.39 23.23 5.35
CA ASP A 251 5.00 21.91 5.39
C ASP A 251 4.77 21.27 6.77
N VAL A 252 4.41 19.99 6.75
CA VAL A 252 4.15 19.22 7.96
C VAL A 252 4.90 17.90 7.89
N THR A 253 5.39 17.46 9.03
CA THR A 253 5.98 16.13 9.19
C THR A 253 5.38 15.45 10.40
N ASP A 254 5.30 14.13 10.35
CA ASP A 254 5.04 13.33 11.53
C ASP A 254 6.38 12.81 12.05
N GLN A 255 6.65 12.96 13.34
CA GLN A 255 7.84 12.41 13.97
C GLN A 255 7.73 10.89 14.17
N ASP A 256 6.52 10.32 14.06
CA ASP A 256 6.33 8.88 14.08
C ASP A 256 6.69 8.25 12.71
N PRO A 257 7.53 7.19 12.67
CA PRO A 257 7.89 6.53 11.42
C PRO A 257 6.71 5.96 10.62
N THR A 258 5.63 5.53 11.29
CA THR A 258 4.44 5.01 10.60
C THR A 258 3.57 6.14 10.06
N GLY A 259 3.33 7.15 10.88
CA GLY A 259 2.58 8.33 10.46
C GLY A 259 3.27 9.13 9.37
N SER A 260 4.61 9.24 9.40
CA SER A 260 5.40 10.00 8.40
C SER A 260 5.34 9.43 7.00
N ARG A 261 5.08 8.12 6.87
CA ARG A 261 4.91 7.45 5.57
C ARG A 261 3.50 7.64 5.01
N ALA A 262 2.52 7.81 5.88
CA ALA A 262 1.13 8.05 5.49
C ALA A 262 0.84 9.53 5.25
N LEU A 263 1.42 10.43 6.05
CA LEU A 263 1.12 11.86 6.04
C LEU A 263 1.70 12.55 4.80
N ASP A 264 0.84 13.28 4.09
CA ASP A 264 1.30 14.24 3.08
C ASP A 264 2.10 15.36 3.74
N LEU A 265 3.24 15.71 3.13
CA LEU A 265 4.19 16.71 3.65
C LEU A 265 3.67 18.15 3.65
N GLU A 266 2.36 18.34 3.48
CA GLU A 266 1.71 19.65 3.47
C GLU A 266 0.38 19.59 4.22
N ALA A 267 0.13 20.65 4.99
CA ALA A 267 -1.15 20.96 5.58
C ALA A 267 -1.70 22.28 5.04
N ARG A 268 -3.02 22.31 4.83
CA ARG A 268 -3.76 23.52 4.46
C ARG A 268 -4.35 24.15 5.72
N PHE A 269 -4.20 25.46 5.86
CA PHE A 269 -4.69 26.23 6.99
C PHE A 269 -5.71 27.26 6.49
N ASP A 270 -6.99 27.10 6.86
CA ASP A 270 -8.03 28.08 6.58
C ASP A 270 -8.29 28.91 7.84
N VAL A 271 -8.12 30.22 7.75
CA VAL A 271 -8.35 31.15 8.88
C VAL A 271 -9.67 31.87 8.65
N ASP A 272 -10.62 31.70 9.56
CA ASP A 272 -11.90 32.40 9.49
C ASP A 272 -11.76 33.89 9.86
N GLU A 273 -12.85 34.66 9.74
CA GLU A 273 -12.84 36.08 10.10
C GLU A 273 -12.64 36.33 11.61
N ALA A 274 -12.89 35.34 12.45
CA ALA A 274 -12.65 35.41 13.89
C ALA A 274 -11.20 35.09 14.27
N GLY A 275 -10.37 34.65 13.32
CA GLY A 275 -8.99 34.23 13.55
C GLY A 275 -8.86 32.77 14.01
N THR A 276 -9.94 31.99 13.97
CA THR A 276 -9.90 30.54 14.22
C THR A 276 -9.25 29.86 13.02
N ILE A 277 -8.36 28.92 13.30
CA ILE A 277 -7.54 28.27 12.28
C ILE A 277 -7.98 26.81 12.14
N LYS A 278 -8.34 26.41 10.93
CA LYS A 278 -8.64 25.02 10.55
C LYS A 278 -7.48 24.41 9.78
N ALA A 279 -6.84 23.39 10.34
CA ALA A 279 -5.79 22.63 9.67
C ALA A 279 -6.36 21.40 8.96
N THR A 280 -6.09 21.26 7.68
CA THR A 280 -6.48 20.12 6.85
C THR A 280 -5.24 19.31 6.47
N LEU A 281 -5.22 18.02 6.82
CA LEU A 281 -4.12 17.08 6.62
C LEU A 281 -4.61 15.86 5.83
N ARG A 282 -3.78 15.33 4.93
CA ARG A 282 -4.09 14.11 4.16
C ARG A 282 -3.19 12.96 4.59
N PHE A 283 -3.80 11.83 4.92
CA PHE A 283 -3.10 10.57 5.19
C PHE A 283 -3.41 9.57 4.07
N ASN A 284 -2.39 9.18 3.33
CA ASN A 284 -2.47 8.16 2.29
C ASN A 284 -2.21 6.78 2.91
N PRO A 285 -2.96 5.75 2.49
CA PRO A 285 -2.74 4.41 2.98
C PRO A 285 -1.47 3.85 2.35
N TYR A 286 -0.77 3.00 3.09
CA TYR A 286 0.32 2.21 2.55
C TYR A 286 0.26 0.81 3.12
N SER A 287 0.83 -0.15 2.41
CA SER A 287 1.10 -1.48 2.95
C SER A 287 2.59 -1.70 3.02
N ASP A 288 3.03 -2.36 4.08
CA ASP A 288 4.37 -2.91 4.16
C ASP A 288 4.30 -4.33 4.75
N PHE A 289 5.47 -4.88 5.11
CA PHE A 289 5.56 -6.23 5.65
C PHE A 289 4.88 -6.40 7.03
N LEU A 290 4.54 -5.31 7.73
CA LEU A 290 3.79 -5.35 8.99
C LEU A 290 2.26 -5.38 8.75
N GLY A 291 1.81 -5.06 7.54
CA GLY A 291 0.41 -5.07 7.14
C GLY A 291 -0.02 -3.78 6.43
N ALA A 292 -1.31 -3.65 6.20
CA ALA A 292 -1.91 -2.42 5.70
C ALA A 292 -2.00 -1.40 6.84
N TYR A 293 -1.49 -0.19 6.60
CA TYR A 293 -1.62 0.97 7.47
C TYR A 293 -2.56 1.98 6.82
N GLN A 294 -3.74 2.14 7.40
CA GLN A 294 -4.73 3.15 7.01
C GLN A 294 -5.23 3.85 8.26
N VAL A 295 -5.11 5.17 8.29
CA VAL A 295 -5.61 6.00 9.39
C VAL A 295 -7.14 6.00 9.37
N SER A 296 -7.75 5.45 10.42
CA SER A 296 -9.19 5.36 10.61
C SER A 296 -9.73 6.44 11.55
N ALA A 297 -8.88 6.95 12.45
CA ALA A 297 -9.16 8.12 13.28
C ALA A 297 -7.89 8.94 13.51
N ALA A 298 -8.01 10.27 13.51
CA ALA A 298 -6.96 11.16 13.97
C ALA A 298 -7.62 12.29 14.77
N THR A 299 -7.07 12.68 15.92
CA THR A 299 -7.52 13.86 16.68
C THR A 299 -6.32 14.64 17.20
N LEU A 300 -6.32 15.97 17.02
CA LEU A 300 -5.35 16.83 17.71
C LEU A 300 -5.70 16.87 19.20
N LEU A 301 -4.66 16.82 20.02
CA LEU A 301 -4.77 17.00 21.46
C LEU A 301 -4.51 18.45 21.82
N ASP A 302 -5.20 18.94 22.85
CA ASP A 302 -4.87 20.21 23.49
C ASP A 302 -3.57 20.08 24.34
N ARG A 303 -3.21 21.14 25.07
CA ARG A 303 -1.96 21.14 25.86
C ARG A 303 -2.05 20.23 27.08
N GLU A 304 -3.26 19.94 27.53
CA GLU A 304 -3.61 19.09 28.66
C GLU A 304 -3.68 17.60 28.25
N GLY A 305 -3.60 17.31 26.95
CA GLY A 305 -3.65 15.95 26.41
C GLY A 305 -5.07 15.44 26.18
N GLU A 306 -6.08 16.30 26.34
CA GLU A 306 -7.48 15.99 26.09
C GLU A 306 -7.81 16.16 24.60
N VAL A 307 -8.87 15.49 24.17
CA VAL A 307 -9.28 15.47 22.76
C VAL A 307 -9.94 16.81 22.39
N ALA A 308 -9.32 17.55 21.46
CA ALA A 308 -9.92 18.76 20.90
C ALA A 308 -11.14 18.42 20.03
N ALA A 309 -12.11 19.35 19.94
CA ALA A 309 -13.40 19.13 19.30
C ALA A 309 -13.34 18.83 17.79
N ASN A 310 -14.11 17.79 17.41
CA ASN A 310 -14.67 17.38 16.12
C ASN A 310 -13.96 17.70 14.79
N ASN A 311 -13.77 16.63 14.01
CA ASN A 311 -13.12 16.62 12.73
C ASN A 311 -14.15 16.45 11.59
N ALA A 312 -13.86 17.01 10.43
CA ALA A 312 -14.47 16.57 9.18
C ALA A 312 -13.55 15.58 8.46
N ILE A 313 -14.13 14.50 7.91
CA ILE A 313 -13.40 13.46 7.19
C ILE A 313 -13.90 13.45 5.74
N GLU A 314 -12.96 13.44 4.80
CA GLU A 314 -13.21 13.02 3.42
C GLU A 314 -12.46 11.71 3.18
N GLN A 315 -13.22 10.64 2.92
CA GLN A 315 -12.66 9.34 2.57
C GLN A 315 -12.35 9.31 1.07
N HIS A 316 -11.19 8.79 0.72
CA HIS A 316 -10.75 8.63 -0.66
C HIS A 316 -10.95 7.18 -1.10
N ASP A 317 -11.28 6.96 -2.38
CA ASP A 317 -11.51 5.62 -2.94
C ASP A 317 -10.32 4.67 -2.77
N ASN A 318 -9.11 5.21 -2.63
CA ASN A 318 -7.89 4.43 -2.42
C ASN A 318 -7.69 3.96 -0.96
N GLY A 319 -8.62 4.28 -0.05
CA GLY A 319 -8.51 4.03 1.40
C GLY A 319 -7.81 5.15 2.18
N GLY A 320 -7.40 6.24 1.53
CA GLY A 320 -6.86 7.42 2.22
C GLY A 320 -7.95 8.25 2.90
N ALA A 321 -7.53 9.14 3.79
CA ALA A 321 -8.44 10.04 4.49
C ALA A 321 -7.84 11.44 4.58
N THR A 322 -8.67 12.45 4.34
CA THR A 322 -8.37 13.85 4.65
C THR A 322 -9.09 14.25 5.92
N TRP A 323 -8.34 14.80 6.88
CA TRP A 323 -8.80 15.19 8.19
C TRP A 323 -8.69 16.70 8.35
N THR A 324 -9.78 17.34 8.78
CA THR A 324 -9.79 18.77 9.13
C THR A 324 -9.93 18.94 10.64
N PHE A 325 -9.05 19.72 11.26
CA PHE A 325 -8.97 19.96 12.69
C PHE A 325 -9.10 21.45 13.00
N ASP A 326 -9.82 21.77 14.07
CA ASP A 326 -9.69 23.07 14.72
C ASP A 326 -8.40 23.08 15.53
N LEU A 327 -7.51 24.05 15.29
CA LEU A 327 -6.29 24.18 16.09
C LEU A 327 -6.66 24.59 17.53
N PRO A 328 -6.41 23.74 18.53
CA PRO A 328 -6.84 24.01 19.90
C PRO A 328 -6.07 25.19 20.53
N TYR A 329 -4.86 25.43 20.03
CA TYR A 329 -4.00 26.54 20.41
C TYR A 329 -2.98 26.81 19.29
N PHE A 330 -2.34 27.98 19.32
CA PHE A 330 -1.18 28.25 18.48
C PHE A 330 0.11 27.85 19.19
N ALA A 331 0.83 26.86 18.66
CA ALA A 331 2.13 26.40 19.14
C ALA A 331 3.22 27.15 18.38
N SER A 332 3.95 28.05 19.03
CA SER A 332 5.05 28.80 18.38
C SER A 332 6.15 27.88 17.83
N THR A 333 6.31 26.68 18.40
CA THR A 333 7.24 25.65 17.93
C THR A 333 6.74 24.87 16.72
N GLY A 334 5.44 24.91 16.44
CA GLY A 334 4.80 24.10 15.39
C GLY A 334 4.55 22.65 15.76
N LEU A 335 4.85 22.25 17.00
CA LEU A 335 4.67 20.88 17.47
C LEU A 335 3.29 20.68 18.08
N TYR A 336 2.57 19.66 17.60
CA TYR A 336 1.26 19.25 18.10
C TYR A 336 1.23 17.75 18.36
N LYS A 337 0.51 17.34 19.40
CA LYS A 337 0.25 15.92 19.64
C LYS A 337 -1.05 15.53 18.95
N ALA A 338 -1.03 14.39 18.27
CA ALA A 338 -2.19 13.83 17.60
C ALA A 338 -2.40 12.38 18.05
N LYS A 339 -3.60 12.05 18.48
CA LYS A 339 -4.00 10.67 18.73
C LYS A 339 -4.45 10.05 17.41
N VAL A 340 -3.72 9.07 16.91
CA VAL A 340 -3.95 8.42 15.62
C VAL A 340 -4.31 6.94 15.84
N THR A 341 -5.37 6.50 15.17
CA THR A 341 -5.83 5.11 15.12
C THR A 341 -5.71 4.64 13.67
N ALA A 342 -5.13 3.45 13.46
CA ALA A 342 -4.92 2.88 12.13
C ALA A 342 -5.27 1.38 12.08
N THR A 343 -5.45 0.82 10.88
CA THR A 343 -5.65 -0.62 10.67
C THR A 343 -4.37 -1.41 10.95
N SER A 344 -4.55 -2.62 11.51
CA SER A 344 -3.56 -3.56 12.07
C SER A 344 -3.01 -3.21 13.48
N ALA A 345 -3.61 -3.85 14.49
CA ALA A 345 -3.11 -4.14 15.85
C ALA A 345 -2.36 -3.05 16.69
N SER A 346 -2.25 -1.81 16.23
CA SER A 346 -1.71 -0.73 17.04
C SER A 346 -2.84 -0.11 17.87
N PRO A 347 -2.74 -0.10 19.21
CA PRO A 347 -3.62 0.73 20.02
C PRO A 347 -3.46 2.20 19.59
N ASP A 348 -4.43 3.03 19.94
CA ASP A 348 -4.33 4.48 19.75
C ASP A 348 -2.93 4.98 20.11
N LYS A 349 -2.24 5.56 19.14
CA LYS A 349 -0.86 6.01 19.31
C LYS A 349 -0.83 7.53 19.30
N ILE A 350 -0.01 8.10 20.18
CA ILE A 350 0.23 9.54 20.19
C ILE A 350 1.39 9.86 19.25
N HIS A 351 1.05 10.52 18.16
CA HIS A 351 1.96 11.05 17.15
C HIS A 351 2.34 12.48 17.50
N THR A 352 3.46 12.95 16.94
CA THR A 352 3.87 14.36 17.05
C THR A 352 3.95 14.95 15.66
N LEU A 353 2.98 15.80 15.33
CA LEU A 353 2.95 16.55 14.09
C LEU A 353 3.77 17.82 14.25
N ALA A 354 4.66 18.08 13.30
CA ALA A 354 5.54 19.24 13.28
C ALA A 354 5.25 20.07 12.04
N PHE A 355 4.54 21.19 12.23
CA PHE A 355 4.33 22.20 11.20
C PHE A 355 5.53 23.14 11.14
N ASP A 356 6.10 23.33 9.95
CA ASP A 356 7.23 24.21 9.75
C ASP A 356 6.76 25.63 9.37
N TRP A 357 6.66 26.50 10.37
CA TRP A 357 6.24 27.89 10.17
C TRP A 357 7.13 28.70 9.22
N SER A 358 8.35 28.25 8.94
CA SER A 358 9.22 28.92 7.94
C SER A 358 8.77 28.69 6.49
N THR A 359 7.83 27.76 6.27
CA THR A 359 7.36 27.33 4.95
C THR A 359 5.96 27.84 4.60
N ILE A 360 5.44 28.82 5.35
CA ILE A 360 4.11 29.40 5.12
C ILE A 360 4.02 29.98 3.70
N ARG A 361 3.04 29.50 2.94
CA ARG A 361 2.72 29.93 1.57
C ARG A 361 1.25 30.35 1.47
N THR A 362 0.95 31.22 0.51
CA THR A 362 -0.43 31.66 0.18
C THR A 362 -0.92 31.14 -1.16
N THR A 363 -0.10 30.35 -1.86
CA THR A 363 -0.41 29.73 -3.16
C THR A 363 -0.39 28.21 -3.02
N ALA A 364 -1.06 27.51 -3.93
CA ALA A 364 -1.10 26.04 -3.98
C ALA A 364 0.31 25.42 -4.11
N ASP A 365 0.42 24.13 -3.77
CA ASP A 365 1.66 23.37 -3.84
C ASP A 365 1.84 22.66 -5.17
N PHE A 366 2.86 23.10 -5.90
CA PHE A 366 3.24 22.57 -7.19
C PHE A 366 4.35 21.52 -7.10
N ARG A 367 4.90 21.19 -5.93
CA ARG A 367 6.09 20.30 -5.82
C ARG A 367 5.82 18.90 -6.38
N LYS A 368 4.68 18.28 -6.03
CA LYS A 368 4.30 16.97 -6.56
C LYS A 368 4.07 17.00 -8.08
N LEU A 369 3.40 18.06 -8.57
CA LEU A 369 3.20 18.27 -10.01
C LEU A 369 4.53 18.49 -10.74
N ALA A 370 5.44 19.30 -10.18
CA ALA A 370 6.76 19.57 -10.72
C ALA A 370 7.60 18.28 -10.81
N ALA A 371 7.61 17.45 -9.75
CA ALA A 371 8.28 16.15 -9.77
C ALA A 371 7.68 15.20 -10.82
N ALA A 372 6.37 15.20 -11.01
CA ALA A 372 5.72 14.41 -12.05
C ALA A 372 6.04 14.94 -13.47
N ILE A 373 6.10 16.26 -13.66
CA ILE A 373 6.52 16.91 -14.91
C ILE A 373 7.96 16.55 -15.24
N GLU A 374 8.87 16.58 -14.26
CA GLU A 374 10.27 16.19 -14.42
C GLU A 374 10.36 14.72 -14.84
N LYS A 375 9.70 13.82 -14.11
CA LYS A 375 9.63 12.39 -14.44
C LYS A 375 9.12 12.17 -15.86
N ALA A 376 7.97 12.75 -16.22
CA ALA A 376 7.37 12.61 -17.54
C ALA A 376 8.25 13.19 -18.66
N SER A 377 8.94 14.31 -18.39
CA SER A 377 9.87 14.93 -19.36
C SER A 377 11.14 14.12 -19.56
N GLY A 378 11.52 13.28 -18.58
CA GLY A 378 12.66 12.37 -18.67
C GLY A 378 12.38 11.08 -19.45
N LEU A 379 11.12 10.80 -19.80
CA LEU A 379 10.76 9.58 -20.52
C LEU A 379 11.20 9.65 -21.99
N ALA A 380 11.89 8.60 -22.45
CA ALA A 380 12.37 8.51 -23.82
C ALA A 380 11.24 8.12 -24.79
N ALA A 381 10.76 9.05 -25.61
CA ALA A 381 9.68 8.80 -26.58
C ALA A 381 9.85 7.54 -27.44
N PRO A 382 11.06 7.19 -27.95
CA PRO A 382 11.25 5.97 -28.73
C PRO A 382 11.04 4.65 -27.95
N ALA A 383 10.99 4.69 -26.62
CA ALA A 383 10.71 3.50 -25.81
C ALA A 383 9.22 3.13 -25.77
N TYR A 384 8.33 4.02 -26.24
CA TYR A 384 6.88 3.88 -26.13
C TYR A 384 6.19 3.97 -27.48
N THR A 385 4.99 3.40 -27.60
CA THR A 385 4.20 3.50 -28.82
C THR A 385 3.83 4.96 -29.09
N ALA A 386 3.81 5.36 -30.35
CA ALA A 386 3.47 6.73 -30.75
C ALA A 386 2.09 7.15 -30.20
N SER A 387 1.14 6.22 -30.23
CA SER A 387 -0.23 6.39 -29.73
C SER A 387 -0.27 6.73 -28.24
N SER A 388 0.43 5.96 -27.40
CA SER A 388 0.42 6.17 -25.95
C SER A 388 1.26 7.38 -25.53
N PHE A 389 2.38 7.63 -26.21
CA PHE A 389 3.23 8.79 -25.93
C PHE A 389 2.57 10.12 -26.32
N ALA A 390 1.68 10.12 -27.33
CA ALA A 390 0.88 11.29 -27.67
C ALA A 390 -0.05 11.71 -26.51
N VAL A 391 -0.71 10.74 -25.87
CA VAL A 391 -1.57 10.98 -24.69
C VAL A 391 -0.75 11.55 -23.52
N LEU A 392 0.44 11.00 -23.26
CA LEU A 392 1.37 11.55 -22.27
C LEU A 392 1.78 12.99 -22.62
N SER A 393 2.09 13.26 -23.89
CA SER A 393 2.54 14.58 -24.34
C SER A 393 1.47 15.65 -24.12
N GLU A 394 0.20 15.32 -24.38
CA GLU A 394 -0.92 16.22 -24.08
C GLU A 394 -1.10 16.46 -22.58
N ALA A 395 -1.03 15.41 -21.76
CA ALA A 395 -1.14 15.53 -20.32
C ALA A 395 0.03 16.33 -19.72
N LEU A 396 1.25 16.14 -20.23
CA LEU A 396 2.45 16.88 -19.84
C LEU A 396 2.36 18.36 -20.23
N ALA A 397 1.81 18.68 -21.40
CA ALA A 397 1.57 20.06 -21.81
C ALA A 397 0.59 20.76 -20.85
N ARG A 398 -0.56 20.12 -20.56
CA ARG A 398 -1.53 20.64 -19.57
C ARG A 398 -0.91 20.83 -18.18
N ALA A 399 -0.09 19.88 -17.73
CA ALA A 399 0.61 19.98 -16.45
C ALA A 399 1.59 21.16 -16.42
N LYS A 400 2.33 21.40 -17.51
CA LYS A 400 3.24 22.55 -17.64
C LYS A 400 2.49 23.88 -17.67
N ASP A 401 1.34 23.94 -18.35
CA ASP A 401 0.50 25.14 -18.38
C ASP A 401 -0.03 25.47 -16.98
N VAL A 402 -0.53 24.47 -16.24
CA VAL A 402 -0.95 24.64 -14.84
C VAL A 402 0.23 25.08 -13.97
N ALA A 403 1.41 24.47 -14.13
CA ALA A 403 2.59 24.84 -13.35
C ALA A 403 3.14 26.25 -13.66
N ALA A 404 2.78 26.84 -14.80
CA ALA A 404 3.20 28.19 -15.18
C ALA A 404 2.37 29.30 -14.50
N ASP A 405 1.15 28.99 -14.04
CA ASP A 405 0.26 29.93 -13.35
C ASP A 405 0.07 29.52 -11.87
N THR A 406 0.84 30.15 -10.98
CA THR A 406 0.80 29.88 -9.54
C THR A 406 -0.49 30.33 -8.85
N SER A 407 -1.44 30.94 -9.58
CA SER A 407 -2.75 31.34 -9.04
C SER A 407 -3.77 30.20 -9.04
N HIS A 408 -3.46 29.07 -9.69
CA HIS A 408 -4.36 27.92 -9.70
C HIS A 408 -4.64 27.36 -8.31
N SER A 409 -5.86 26.84 -8.13
CA SER A 409 -6.29 26.16 -6.91
C SER A 409 -5.60 24.81 -6.73
N GLN A 410 -5.51 24.32 -5.49
CA GLN A 410 -4.95 22.99 -5.23
C GLN A 410 -5.71 21.87 -5.96
N THR A 411 -7.02 22.00 -6.13
CA THR A 411 -7.83 21.05 -6.93
C THR A 411 -7.32 20.98 -8.36
N THR A 412 -7.12 22.13 -9.01
CA THR A 412 -6.57 22.19 -10.38
C THR A 412 -5.18 21.56 -10.49
N VAL A 413 -4.30 21.81 -9.50
CA VAL A 413 -2.97 21.22 -9.45
C VAL A 413 -3.04 19.69 -9.27
N ASN A 414 -3.92 19.22 -8.38
CA ASN A 414 -4.14 17.80 -8.13
C ASN A 414 -4.73 17.09 -9.36
N ASP A 415 -5.67 17.71 -10.06
CA ASP A 415 -6.28 17.17 -11.28
C ASP A 415 -5.23 17.03 -12.40
N ALA A 416 -4.36 18.03 -12.56
CA ALA A 416 -3.25 17.98 -13.51
C ALA A 416 -2.24 16.88 -13.16
N LEU A 417 -1.92 16.72 -11.87
CA LEU A 417 -1.06 15.64 -11.38
C LEU A 417 -1.69 14.26 -11.64
N ALA A 418 -2.98 14.09 -11.36
CA ALA A 418 -3.71 12.85 -11.59
C ALA A 418 -3.73 12.48 -13.07
N ALA A 419 -4.08 13.42 -13.96
CA ALA A 419 -4.09 13.19 -15.40
C ALA A 419 -2.70 12.85 -15.96
N LEU A 420 -1.65 13.53 -15.50
CA LEU A 420 -0.27 13.22 -15.92
C LEU A 420 0.17 11.83 -15.42
N THR A 421 -0.18 11.49 -14.18
CA THR A 421 0.14 10.18 -13.60
C THR A 421 -0.59 9.06 -14.33
N GLU A 422 -1.88 9.22 -14.61
CA GLU A 422 -2.67 8.26 -15.38
C GLU A 422 -2.10 8.06 -16.79
N ALA A 423 -1.68 9.14 -17.47
CA ALA A 423 -1.07 9.04 -18.78
C ALA A 423 0.28 8.30 -18.74
N MET A 424 1.09 8.52 -17.70
CA MET A 424 2.32 7.74 -17.47
C MET A 424 2.02 6.26 -17.20
N ASP A 425 0.99 5.95 -16.41
CA ASP A 425 0.61 4.57 -16.07
C ASP A 425 0.02 3.80 -17.27
N LYS A 426 -0.52 4.51 -18.27
CA LYS A 426 -1.09 3.93 -19.51
C LYS A 426 -0.12 3.89 -20.69
N LEU A 427 1.15 4.22 -20.48
CA LEU A 427 2.16 4.11 -21.53
C LEU A 427 2.31 2.66 -22.01
N SER A 428 2.29 2.47 -23.33
CA SER A 428 2.53 1.18 -23.97
C SER A 428 3.94 1.17 -24.56
N ILE A 429 4.66 0.06 -24.38
CA ILE A 429 6.07 -0.04 -24.78
C ILE A 429 6.17 -0.29 -26.29
N ALA A 430 7.08 0.40 -26.97
CA ALA A 430 7.28 0.23 -28.41
C ALA A 430 7.97 -1.10 -28.76
N GLU A 431 8.89 -1.55 -27.91
CA GLU A 431 9.56 -2.85 -28.10
C GLU A 431 8.50 -3.97 -28.05
N ASN A 432 8.53 -4.86 -29.05
CA ASN A 432 7.53 -5.90 -29.33
C ASN A 432 6.11 -5.42 -29.67
N ALA A 433 5.84 -4.11 -29.75
CA ALA A 433 4.56 -3.62 -30.26
C ALA A 433 4.40 -3.99 -31.75
N GLY A 434 3.23 -4.51 -32.13
CA GLY A 434 2.98 -4.93 -33.51
C GLY A 434 3.45 -6.34 -33.84
N SER A 435 4.11 -7.05 -32.91
CA SER A 435 4.56 -8.43 -33.13
C SER A 435 3.43 -9.46 -33.17
N GLY A 436 2.24 -9.11 -32.68
CA GLY A 436 1.04 -9.95 -32.71
C GLY A 436 -0.04 -9.41 -33.64
N ASN A 437 -1.05 -10.23 -33.89
CA ASN A 437 -2.22 -9.91 -34.70
C ASN A 437 -3.51 -9.93 -33.85
N THR A 438 -4.61 -9.43 -34.42
CA THR A 438 -5.96 -9.52 -33.85
C THR A 438 -6.41 -10.97 -33.59
N VAL A 439 -5.76 -11.95 -34.22
CA VAL A 439 -5.83 -13.39 -33.89
C VAL A 439 -4.51 -14.07 -34.23
N ASN A 440 -4.02 -14.92 -33.32
CA ASN A 440 -2.78 -15.68 -33.48
C ASN A 440 -3.03 -17.15 -33.17
N LEU A 441 -2.33 -18.06 -33.84
CA LEU A 441 -2.45 -19.50 -33.59
C LEU A 441 -1.64 -19.89 -32.35
N GLY A 442 -2.26 -20.62 -31.43
CA GLY A 442 -1.67 -21.01 -30.15
C GLY A 442 -1.02 -19.82 -29.45
N ILE A 443 0.27 -19.94 -29.14
CA ILE A 443 1.07 -18.95 -28.43
C ILE A 443 1.88 -18.01 -29.36
N SER A 444 1.64 -18.02 -30.68
CA SER A 444 2.46 -17.26 -31.64
C SER A 444 2.39 -15.74 -31.49
N GLY A 445 1.38 -15.21 -30.77
CA GLY A 445 1.31 -13.79 -30.40
C GLY A 445 2.18 -13.42 -29.19
N PHE A 446 2.76 -14.38 -28.47
CA PHE A 446 3.54 -14.12 -27.27
C PHE A 446 4.96 -13.68 -27.59
N ASN A 447 5.44 -12.69 -26.85
CA ASN A 447 6.80 -12.19 -26.93
C ASN A 447 7.42 -12.15 -25.53
N ALA A 448 8.67 -12.61 -25.45
CA ALA A 448 9.52 -12.39 -24.29
C ALA A 448 9.86 -10.88 -24.17
N PRO A 449 10.18 -10.38 -22.97
CA PRO A 449 10.23 -8.94 -22.74
C PRO A 449 11.39 -8.23 -23.41
N PHE A 450 12.53 -8.87 -23.61
CA PHE A 450 13.67 -8.28 -24.28
C PHE A 450 14.27 -9.25 -25.29
N SER A 451 14.65 -8.73 -26.45
CA SER A 451 15.31 -9.50 -27.52
C SER A 451 16.84 -9.59 -27.35
N ASP A 452 17.42 -8.69 -26.54
CA ASP A 452 18.82 -8.67 -26.13
C ASP A 452 18.96 -8.33 -24.62
N GLU A 453 20.13 -8.60 -24.03
CA GLU A 453 20.36 -8.38 -22.59
C GLU A 453 20.60 -6.90 -22.21
N SER A 454 20.43 -5.95 -23.13
CA SER A 454 20.84 -4.56 -22.95
C SER A 454 19.64 -3.62 -22.77
N ALA A 455 19.39 -3.22 -21.53
CA ALA A 455 19.13 -1.81 -21.20
C ALA A 455 18.85 -1.58 -19.71
N PRO A 456 19.77 -0.97 -18.95
CA PRO A 456 19.37 -0.28 -17.72
C PRO A 456 18.33 0.81 -18.05
N GLY A 457 17.25 0.88 -17.27
CA GLY A 457 16.21 1.92 -17.37
C GLY A 457 15.14 1.74 -18.47
N LYS A 458 15.07 0.60 -19.18
CA LYS A 458 13.92 0.30 -20.06
C LYS A 458 12.73 -0.28 -19.26
N PRO A 459 11.49 0.03 -19.64
CA PRO A 459 10.30 -0.64 -19.10
C PRO A 459 10.19 -2.08 -19.62
N TRP A 460 9.42 -2.91 -18.92
CA TRP A 460 9.18 -4.31 -19.31
C TRP A 460 8.29 -4.43 -20.56
N ALA A 461 8.79 -5.03 -21.64
CA ALA A 461 8.14 -5.07 -22.96
C ALA A 461 7.53 -6.44 -23.35
N GLY A 462 7.32 -7.33 -22.38
CA GLY A 462 6.83 -8.69 -22.63
C GLY A 462 5.31 -8.76 -22.77
N SER A 463 4.83 -9.89 -23.30
CA SER A 463 3.40 -10.15 -23.40
C SER A 463 2.75 -10.40 -22.04
N ARG A 464 1.56 -9.85 -21.85
CA ARG A 464 0.67 -10.17 -20.72
C ARG A 464 -0.38 -11.18 -21.15
N VAL A 465 -0.72 -12.12 -20.28
CA VAL A 465 -1.74 -13.14 -20.53
C VAL A 465 -2.73 -13.15 -19.38
N TYR A 466 -4.01 -13.11 -19.69
CA TYR A 466 -5.08 -13.25 -18.70
C TYR A 466 -5.52 -14.71 -18.60
N PHE A 467 -5.33 -15.30 -17.42
CA PHE A 467 -5.54 -16.73 -17.21
C PHE A 467 -5.81 -17.07 -15.74
N GLY A 468 -6.83 -17.87 -15.46
CA GLY A 468 -7.32 -18.10 -14.09
C GLY A 468 -8.03 -16.88 -13.49
N LYS A 469 -8.66 -17.05 -12.33
CA LYS A 469 -9.41 -16.00 -11.62
C LYS A 469 -8.89 -15.81 -10.20
N ASP A 470 -8.86 -14.57 -9.76
CA ASP A 470 -8.55 -14.22 -8.37
C ASP A 470 -9.75 -14.48 -7.44
N ASP A 471 -9.58 -14.16 -6.16
CA ASP A 471 -10.60 -14.33 -5.12
C ASP A 471 -11.87 -13.48 -5.34
N GLN A 472 -11.78 -12.44 -6.17
CA GLN A 472 -12.90 -11.59 -6.56
C GLN A 472 -13.53 -12.03 -7.88
N GLY A 473 -13.04 -13.11 -8.49
CA GLY A 473 -13.50 -13.62 -9.77
C GLY A 473 -12.93 -12.88 -10.98
N LYS A 474 -11.96 -11.98 -10.79
CA LYS A 474 -11.34 -11.21 -11.88
C LYS A 474 -10.19 -12.01 -12.53
N PRO A 475 -9.99 -11.93 -13.86
CA PRO A 475 -8.86 -12.58 -14.53
C PRO A 475 -7.49 -12.16 -13.97
N ILE A 476 -6.63 -13.13 -13.68
CA ILE A 476 -5.26 -12.86 -13.22
C ILE A 476 -4.39 -12.52 -14.43
N SER A 477 -3.60 -11.44 -14.32
CA SER A 477 -2.60 -11.04 -15.31
C SER A 477 -1.25 -11.72 -15.05
N TRP A 478 -0.70 -12.32 -16.09
CA TRP A 478 0.58 -13.03 -16.07
C TRP A 478 1.56 -12.43 -17.07
N ARG A 479 2.81 -12.27 -16.65
CA ARG A 479 3.95 -11.93 -17.49
C ARG A 479 4.47 -13.16 -18.22
N VAL A 480 4.62 -13.08 -19.54
CA VAL A 480 5.36 -14.06 -20.32
C VAL A 480 6.86 -13.81 -20.12
N LEU A 481 7.53 -14.69 -19.39
CA LEU A 481 8.97 -14.59 -19.16
C LEU A 481 9.78 -15.33 -20.24
N GLN A 482 9.28 -16.50 -20.65
CA GLN A 482 9.94 -17.33 -21.65
C GLN A 482 8.91 -18.11 -22.47
N THR A 483 9.13 -18.20 -23.77
CA THR A 483 8.31 -19.02 -24.70
C THR A 483 9.15 -20.16 -25.27
N SER A 484 8.62 -21.38 -25.25
CA SER A 484 9.21 -22.54 -25.92
C SER A 484 8.12 -23.48 -26.44
N LYS A 485 8.51 -24.46 -27.26
CA LYS A 485 7.58 -25.53 -27.70
C LYS A 485 7.15 -26.43 -26.54
N ASP A 486 7.98 -26.54 -25.51
CA ASP A 486 7.76 -27.43 -24.37
C ASP A 486 6.98 -26.75 -23.22
N GLY A 487 6.78 -25.43 -23.28
CA GLY A 487 6.09 -24.67 -22.25
C GLY A 487 6.33 -23.17 -22.35
N VAL A 488 5.38 -22.39 -21.82
CA VAL A 488 5.56 -20.94 -21.60
C VAL A 488 5.69 -20.67 -20.10
N LEU A 489 6.83 -20.14 -19.69
CA LEU A 489 7.04 -19.72 -18.30
C LEU A 489 6.32 -18.39 -18.07
N LEU A 490 5.36 -18.42 -17.16
CA LEU A 490 4.59 -17.27 -16.74
C LEU A 490 4.92 -16.90 -15.30
N ASN A 491 4.84 -15.61 -14.96
CA ASN A 491 4.92 -15.11 -13.59
C ASN A 491 3.77 -14.13 -13.34
N SER A 492 3.11 -14.20 -12.19
CA SER A 492 1.99 -13.31 -11.91
C SER A 492 2.46 -11.85 -11.86
N GLU A 493 1.73 -10.95 -12.52
CA GLU A 493 2.07 -9.51 -12.54
C GLU A 493 1.96 -8.92 -11.13
N HIS A 494 0.97 -9.34 -10.35
CA HIS A 494 0.75 -8.89 -8.98
C HIS A 494 0.87 -10.06 -8.01
N THR A 495 1.02 -9.70 -6.75
CA THR A 495 1.03 -10.67 -5.65
C THR A 495 -0.35 -11.30 -5.54
N VAL A 496 -0.37 -12.62 -5.37
CA VAL A 496 -1.64 -13.39 -5.35
C VAL A 496 -2.01 -13.83 -3.94
N THR A 497 -1.06 -13.77 -3.01
CA THR A 497 -1.27 -14.16 -1.61
C THR A 497 -0.19 -13.56 -0.71
N GLY A 498 -0.53 -13.41 0.57
CA GLY A 498 0.38 -13.00 1.65
C GLY A 498 0.71 -14.15 2.62
N GLN A 499 0.50 -15.40 2.23
CA GLN A 499 0.80 -16.56 3.08
C GLN A 499 2.27 -16.62 3.47
N ALA A 500 2.54 -17.02 4.71
CA ALA A 500 3.89 -17.24 5.19
C ALA A 500 4.57 -18.38 4.40
N TRP A 501 5.90 -18.34 4.27
CA TRP A 501 6.67 -19.41 3.62
C TRP A 501 6.42 -20.77 4.27
N ASN A 502 6.40 -20.79 5.61
CA ASN A 502 6.11 -21.96 6.41
C ASN A 502 5.27 -21.56 7.63
N THR A 503 4.29 -22.38 7.98
CA THR A 503 3.43 -22.18 9.17
C THR A 503 3.73 -23.21 10.26
N ASP A 504 4.50 -24.24 9.94
CA ASP A 504 4.89 -25.29 10.89
C ASP A 504 6.18 -24.91 11.62
N MET A 505 6.05 -24.32 12.81
CA MET A 505 7.18 -23.92 13.65
C MET A 505 8.00 -25.09 14.20
N SER A 506 7.58 -26.35 13.99
CA SER A 506 8.35 -27.53 14.42
C SER A 506 9.52 -27.85 13.49
N ILE A 507 9.51 -27.35 12.26
CA ILE A 507 10.58 -27.58 11.28
C ILE A 507 11.73 -26.61 11.56
N PRO A 508 12.96 -27.09 11.81
CA PRO A 508 14.11 -26.23 11.99
C PRO A 508 14.34 -25.33 10.77
N ALA A 509 14.75 -24.08 10.98
CA ALA A 509 14.97 -23.14 9.88
C ALA A 509 16.01 -23.64 8.84
N SER A 510 16.96 -24.48 9.27
CA SER A 510 17.94 -25.15 8.41
C SER A 510 17.35 -26.19 7.46
N GLU A 511 16.09 -26.57 7.62
CA GLU A 511 15.37 -27.56 6.82
C GLU A 511 14.20 -26.94 6.03
N LEU A 512 14.05 -25.61 6.06
CA LEU A 512 13.00 -24.86 5.37
C LEU A 512 13.38 -24.60 3.91
N PHE A 513 13.27 -25.63 3.11
CA PHE A 513 13.43 -25.58 1.66
C PHE A 513 12.07 -25.52 0.96
N TRP A 514 12.06 -25.29 -0.35
CA TRP A 514 10.82 -25.27 -1.13
C TRP A 514 10.02 -26.58 -1.00
N ASN A 515 10.70 -27.73 -0.96
CA ASN A 515 10.06 -29.04 -0.85
C ASN A 515 9.39 -29.30 0.51
N THR A 516 9.75 -28.55 1.57
CA THR A 516 9.17 -28.66 2.91
C THR A 516 8.23 -27.50 3.28
N ALA A 517 8.20 -26.43 2.47
CA ALA A 517 7.41 -25.24 2.72
C ALA A 517 5.89 -25.50 2.70
N THR A 518 5.16 -25.07 3.72
CA THR A 518 3.68 -25.11 3.68
C THR A 518 3.10 -24.19 2.60
N LEU A 519 3.80 -23.11 2.22
CA LEU A 519 3.43 -22.27 1.08
C LEU A 519 3.34 -23.06 -0.22
N ARG A 520 4.28 -24.00 -0.46
CA ARG A 520 4.25 -24.86 -1.66
C ARG A 520 2.98 -25.69 -1.72
N THR A 521 2.61 -26.31 -0.61
CA THR A 521 1.38 -27.12 -0.48
C THR A 521 0.15 -26.25 -0.72
N TYR A 522 0.07 -25.08 -0.05
CA TYR A 522 -1.02 -24.13 -0.26
C TYR A 522 -1.16 -23.72 -1.73
N LEU A 523 -0.06 -23.38 -2.40
CA LEU A 523 -0.08 -22.96 -3.80
C LEU A 523 -0.52 -24.07 -4.76
N ASN A 524 -0.07 -25.32 -4.56
CA ASN A 524 -0.39 -26.43 -5.47
C ASN A 524 -1.74 -27.10 -5.18
N ASP A 525 -2.27 -26.96 -3.96
CA ASP A 525 -3.53 -27.55 -3.55
C ASP A 525 -4.64 -26.50 -3.47
N GLU A 526 -4.77 -25.78 -2.34
CA GLU A 526 -5.91 -24.90 -2.07
C GLU A 526 -6.02 -23.78 -3.10
N TRP A 527 -4.93 -23.02 -3.28
CA TRP A 527 -4.92 -21.86 -4.17
C TRP A 527 -5.13 -22.28 -5.63
N PHE A 528 -4.33 -23.24 -6.13
CA PHE A 528 -4.48 -23.74 -7.51
C PHE A 528 -5.89 -24.29 -7.78
N ASN A 529 -6.48 -24.99 -6.80
CA ASN A 529 -7.82 -25.56 -6.97
C ASN A 529 -8.94 -24.52 -7.02
N LYS A 530 -8.75 -23.39 -6.33
CA LYS A 530 -9.66 -22.25 -6.31
C LYS A 530 -9.50 -21.35 -7.53
N THR A 531 -8.26 -21.09 -7.95
CA THR A 531 -7.92 -20.13 -9.02
C THR A 531 -8.25 -20.62 -10.42
N PHE A 532 -8.11 -21.93 -10.67
CA PHE A 532 -8.29 -22.51 -12.00
C PHE A 532 -9.51 -23.44 -12.03
N ASP A 533 -10.34 -23.30 -13.07
CA ASP A 533 -11.38 -24.27 -13.37
C ASP A 533 -10.80 -25.58 -13.91
N ALA A 534 -11.64 -26.62 -14.06
CA ALA A 534 -11.18 -27.95 -14.47
C ALA A 534 -10.38 -27.92 -15.79
N LEU A 535 -10.82 -27.12 -16.76
CA LEU A 535 -10.16 -27.00 -18.06
C LEU A 535 -8.83 -26.24 -17.95
N SER A 536 -8.83 -25.10 -17.26
CA SER A 536 -7.61 -24.30 -17.05
C SER A 536 -6.54 -25.09 -16.30
N LYS A 537 -6.93 -25.98 -15.38
CA LYS A 537 -5.99 -26.88 -14.69
C LYS A 537 -5.26 -27.83 -15.63
N GLU A 538 -5.85 -28.21 -16.75
CA GLU A 538 -5.20 -29.04 -17.77
C GLU A 538 -4.18 -28.26 -18.60
N ALA A 539 -4.38 -26.95 -18.75
CA ALA A 539 -3.46 -26.07 -19.46
C ALA A 539 -2.20 -25.71 -18.63
N VAL A 540 -2.14 -26.09 -17.34
CA VAL A 540 -0.97 -25.86 -16.48
C VAL A 540 -0.15 -27.15 -16.35
N LYS A 541 1.10 -27.10 -16.81
CA LYS A 541 2.03 -28.23 -16.77
C LYS A 541 2.60 -28.43 -15.37
N THR A 542 2.69 -29.68 -14.95
CA THR A 542 3.58 -30.08 -13.87
C THR A 542 5.03 -29.91 -14.33
N THR A 543 5.82 -29.16 -13.56
CA THR A 543 7.18 -28.74 -13.89
C THR A 543 8.14 -29.24 -12.81
N GLU A 544 9.32 -29.72 -13.22
CA GLU A 544 10.40 -30.01 -12.28
C GLU A 544 10.94 -28.69 -11.70
N VAL A 545 10.92 -28.56 -10.38
CA VAL A 545 11.34 -27.36 -9.66
C VAL A 545 12.54 -27.69 -8.78
N LYS A 546 13.66 -26.99 -9.04
CA LYS A 546 14.92 -27.18 -8.33
C LYS A 546 15.12 -26.12 -7.25
N SER A 547 15.59 -26.54 -6.08
CA SER A 547 16.06 -25.65 -5.01
C SER A 547 17.57 -25.47 -5.15
N LEU A 548 17.99 -24.33 -5.67
CA LEU A 548 19.39 -24.05 -6.01
C LEU A 548 20.05 -23.15 -4.96
N SER A 549 21.34 -23.36 -4.75
CA SER A 549 22.18 -22.55 -3.86
C SER A 549 22.31 -21.12 -4.38
N LEU A 550 22.25 -20.15 -3.47
CA LEU A 550 22.54 -18.76 -3.77
C LEU A 550 24.01 -18.57 -4.20
N ALA A 551 24.93 -19.28 -3.54
CA ALA A 551 26.37 -19.18 -3.78
C ALA A 551 26.80 -19.89 -5.06
N ASP A 552 26.11 -20.97 -5.44
CA ASP A 552 26.37 -21.75 -6.65
C ASP A 552 25.07 -22.17 -7.32
N ALA A 553 24.70 -21.46 -8.40
CA ALA A 553 23.47 -21.71 -9.15
C ALA A 553 23.38 -23.11 -9.78
N SER A 554 24.47 -23.87 -9.86
CA SER A 554 24.48 -25.23 -10.40
C SER A 554 24.23 -26.29 -9.33
N LYS A 555 24.27 -25.91 -8.05
CA LYS A 555 24.17 -26.83 -6.93
C LYS A 555 22.75 -26.89 -6.38
N GLU A 556 22.17 -28.09 -6.43
CA GLU A 556 20.91 -28.40 -5.75
C GLU A 556 21.17 -28.60 -4.25
N VAL A 557 20.43 -27.88 -3.42
CA VAL A 557 20.55 -27.91 -1.95
C VAL A 557 19.46 -28.73 -1.28
N ALA A 558 18.40 -29.06 -2.02
CA ALA A 558 17.29 -29.90 -1.60
C ALA A 558 16.70 -30.65 -2.79
N PRO A 559 16.01 -31.79 -2.58
CA PRO A 559 15.42 -32.58 -3.66
C PRO A 559 14.49 -31.75 -4.56
N ALA A 560 14.59 -31.96 -5.87
CA ALA A 560 13.67 -31.37 -6.83
C ALA A 560 12.22 -31.84 -6.59
N THR A 561 11.27 -30.95 -6.86
CA THR A 561 9.83 -31.19 -6.72
C THR A 561 9.15 -31.19 -8.09
N GLN A 562 7.91 -31.67 -8.14
CA GLN A 562 7.07 -31.66 -9.33
C GLN A 562 5.85 -30.79 -9.03
N ASP A 563 5.85 -29.57 -9.54
CA ASP A 563 4.91 -28.53 -9.13
C ASP A 563 4.20 -27.89 -10.33
N LYS A 564 2.92 -27.54 -10.15
CA LYS A 564 2.16 -26.74 -11.12
C LYS A 564 2.33 -25.24 -10.88
N VAL A 565 2.48 -24.87 -9.61
CA VAL A 565 2.66 -23.48 -9.15
C VAL A 565 3.88 -23.42 -8.24
N PHE A 566 4.76 -22.44 -8.46
CA PHE A 566 6.01 -22.34 -7.71
C PHE A 566 6.46 -20.89 -7.50
N ALA A 567 7.20 -20.60 -6.42
CA ALA A 567 7.91 -19.34 -6.32
C ALA A 567 9.09 -19.31 -7.30
N LEU A 568 9.35 -18.18 -7.95
CA LEU A 568 10.55 -18.01 -8.78
C LEU A 568 11.82 -18.06 -7.91
N SER A 569 12.93 -18.50 -8.51
CA SER A 569 14.25 -18.44 -7.88
C SER A 569 14.90 -17.07 -8.08
N ILE A 570 15.91 -16.74 -7.28
CA ILE A 570 16.69 -15.52 -7.53
C ILE A 570 17.36 -15.54 -8.91
N GLN A 571 17.66 -16.71 -9.47
CA GLN A 571 18.29 -16.82 -10.78
C GLN A 571 17.31 -16.46 -11.89
N ASP A 572 16.02 -16.79 -11.72
CA ASP A 572 14.96 -16.33 -12.62
C ASP A 572 14.87 -14.79 -12.59
N TYR A 573 14.94 -14.19 -11.40
CA TYR A 573 14.97 -12.73 -11.28
C TYR A 573 16.28 -12.09 -11.80
N ARG A 574 17.42 -12.77 -11.72
CA ARG A 574 18.69 -12.31 -12.30
C ARG A 574 18.74 -12.47 -13.82
N ASN A 575 17.86 -13.27 -14.39
CA ASN A 575 17.80 -13.45 -15.83
C ASN A 575 17.32 -12.15 -16.49
N LYS A 576 18.27 -11.41 -17.08
CA LYS A 576 17.99 -10.13 -17.73
C LYS A 576 16.97 -10.25 -18.86
N ALA A 577 16.91 -11.41 -19.53
CA ALA A 577 15.93 -11.67 -20.58
C ALA A 577 14.49 -11.77 -20.06
N TYR A 578 14.27 -11.99 -18.75
CA TYR A 578 12.95 -11.96 -18.13
C TYR A 578 12.52 -10.55 -17.72
N GLY A 579 13.48 -9.62 -17.78
CA GLY A 579 13.23 -8.20 -17.69
C GLY A 579 13.03 -7.66 -16.28
N PHE A 580 13.74 -8.21 -15.29
CA PHE A 580 13.84 -7.64 -13.95
C PHE A 580 15.11 -6.78 -13.81
N VAL A 581 15.32 -5.87 -14.78
CA VAL A 581 16.58 -5.11 -14.98
C VAL A 581 16.51 -3.65 -14.55
N SER A 582 15.40 -3.21 -13.95
CA SER A 582 15.24 -1.87 -13.41
C SER A 582 14.01 -1.77 -12.50
N ASN A 583 13.87 -0.68 -11.77
CA ASN A 583 12.62 -0.37 -11.07
C ASN A 583 11.46 -0.19 -12.06
N GLU A 584 11.74 0.41 -13.22
CA GLU A 584 10.79 0.68 -14.29
C GLU A 584 10.24 -0.61 -14.92
N SER A 585 10.98 -1.70 -14.84
CA SER A 585 10.57 -3.00 -15.37
C SER A 585 9.80 -3.86 -14.35
N ARG A 586 9.71 -3.44 -13.07
CA ARG A 586 8.99 -4.18 -12.02
C ARG A 586 7.48 -3.90 -12.05
N ALA A 587 6.66 -4.96 -12.00
CA ALA A 587 5.19 -4.86 -12.00
C ALA A 587 4.64 -4.24 -10.71
N ALA A 588 5.09 -4.79 -9.59
CA ALA A 588 4.60 -4.43 -8.27
C ALA A 588 5.51 -3.35 -7.68
N LYS A 589 4.90 -2.28 -7.15
CA LYS A 589 5.60 -1.33 -6.28
C LYS A 589 5.97 -1.95 -4.93
N GLU A 590 5.52 -3.18 -4.67
CA GLU A 590 5.88 -3.96 -3.50
C GLU A 590 7.39 -4.21 -3.45
N ILE A 591 7.94 -4.00 -2.26
CA ILE A 591 9.39 -3.97 -2.01
C ILE A 591 9.91 -5.38 -1.66
N SER A 592 9.02 -6.33 -1.37
CA SER A 592 9.40 -7.63 -0.81
C SER A 592 8.70 -8.82 -1.47
N LEU A 593 9.43 -9.55 -2.31
CA LEU A 593 8.97 -10.79 -2.95
C LEU A 593 9.68 -12.02 -2.36
N LEU A 594 8.91 -13.06 -2.07
CA LEU A 594 9.45 -14.36 -1.65
C LEU A 594 10.05 -15.10 -2.84
N THR A 595 11.29 -15.60 -2.67
CA THR A 595 11.95 -16.45 -3.67
C THR A 595 12.25 -17.83 -3.09
N ARG A 596 12.34 -18.84 -3.96
CA ARG A 596 12.70 -20.21 -3.54
C ARG A 596 14.19 -20.50 -3.38
N THR A 597 15.05 -19.49 -3.54
CA THR A 597 16.51 -19.66 -3.41
C THR A 597 16.92 -19.67 -1.95
N THR A 598 17.88 -20.53 -1.62
CA THR A 598 18.41 -20.70 -0.26
C THR A 598 19.90 -20.39 -0.20
N ASP A 599 20.33 -19.78 0.91
CA ASP A 599 21.74 -19.55 1.20
C ASP A 599 22.27 -20.66 2.13
N GLU A 600 23.34 -21.34 1.71
CA GLU A 600 24.00 -22.39 2.50
C GLU A 600 24.78 -21.83 3.70
N SER A 601 25.15 -20.55 3.67
CA SER A 601 25.95 -19.89 4.69
C SER A 601 25.14 -19.27 5.82
N ALA A 602 23.83 -19.10 5.62
CA ALA A 602 22.92 -18.49 6.58
C ALA A 602 21.99 -19.56 7.16
N SER A 603 22.10 -19.84 8.46
CA SER A 603 21.35 -20.88 9.16
C SER A 603 19.83 -20.63 9.30
N PHE A 604 19.26 -19.60 8.64
CA PHE A 604 17.88 -19.16 8.86
C PHE A 604 17.35 -18.07 7.89
N MET A 605 17.26 -18.24 6.55
CA MET A 605 16.79 -17.11 5.73
C MET A 605 15.96 -17.45 4.48
N THR A 606 14.79 -16.82 4.36
CA THR A 606 14.07 -16.67 3.09
C THR A 606 14.46 -15.34 2.45
N MET A 607 14.79 -15.34 1.15
CA MET A 607 15.31 -14.14 0.48
C MET A 607 14.18 -13.18 0.11
N VAL A 608 14.34 -11.92 0.50
CA VAL A 608 13.55 -10.80 -0.01
C VAL A 608 14.33 -10.12 -1.12
N LEU A 609 13.68 -9.96 -2.27
CA LEU A 609 14.29 -9.31 -3.43
C LEU A 609 13.81 -7.86 -3.60
N ILE A 610 14.77 -6.94 -3.63
CA ILE A 610 14.56 -5.54 -4.06
C ILE A 610 15.28 -5.36 -5.39
N VAL A 611 14.55 -4.96 -6.44
CA VAL A 611 15.16 -4.51 -7.70
C VAL A 611 15.51 -3.03 -7.54
N LEU A 612 16.78 -2.67 -7.69
CA LEU A 612 17.25 -1.29 -7.65
C LEU A 612 17.02 -0.57 -9.00
N PRO A 613 17.08 0.78 -9.05
CA PRO A 613 16.88 1.53 -10.30
C PRO A 613 17.83 1.13 -11.44
N ASP A 614 19.05 0.71 -11.10
CA ASP A 614 20.08 0.24 -12.03
C ASP A 614 19.92 -1.24 -12.43
N GLY A 615 18.91 -1.93 -11.90
CA GLY A 615 18.67 -3.35 -12.14
C GLY A 615 19.43 -4.29 -11.21
N ASP A 616 20.23 -3.75 -10.29
CA ASP A 616 20.87 -4.57 -9.28
C ASP A 616 19.82 -5.16 -8.35
N LEU A 617 20.02 -6.41 -7.96
CA LEU A 617 19.15 -7.09 -7.01
C LEU A 617 19.78 -6.98 -5.63
N GLU A 618 19.15 -6.19 -4.76
CA GLU A 618 19.44 -6.23 -3.32
C GLU A 618 18.67 -7.38 -2.70
N SER A 619 19.41 -8.33 -2.12
CA SER A 619 18.83 -9.41 -1.32
C SER A 619 18.93 -9.06 0.16
N GLY A 620 17.78 -8.95 0.82
CA GLY A 620 17.67 -8.83 2.27
C GLY A 620 17.49 -10.17 2.94
N PHE A 621 17.99 -10.28 4.17
CA PHE A 621 17.98 -11.48 4.99
C PHE A 621 17.32 -11.18 6.35
N ASN A 622 16.26 -11.88 6.76
CA ASN A 622 15.67 -11.74 8.09
C ASN A 622 15.16 -13.08 8.67
N THR A 623 15.43 -13.25 9.97
CA THR A 623 15.37 -14.49 10.75
C THR A 623 13.96 -14.91 11.18
N MET A 624 12.99 -13.98 11.16
CA MET A 624 11.58 -14.25 11.53
C MET A 624 10.67 -14.50 10.31
N MET A 625 11.19 -14.27 9.10
CA MET A 625 10.40 -14.21 7.86
C MET A 625 9.72 -15.50 7.39
N PRO A 626 10.20 -16.72 7.70
CA PRO A 626 9.52 -17.91 7.22
C PRO A 626 8.08 -18.01 7.73
N TYR A 627 7.81 -17.45 8.91
CA TYR A 627 6.53 -17.55 9.62
C TYR A 627 5.67 -16.28 9.57
N THR A 628 6.17 -15.19 8.96
CA THR A 628 5.42 -13.93 8.90
C THR A 628 4.43 -13.93 7.74
N PRO A 629 3.12 -13.79 7.99
CA PRO A 629 2.17 -13.48 6.94
C PRO A 629 2.40 -12.03 6.43
N ASN A 630 1.83 -11.69 5.27
CA ASN A 630 1.88 -10.40 4.57
C ASN A 630 3.09 -10.16 3.64
N LEU A 631 3.91 -11.17 3.38
CA LEU A 631 4.88 -11.10 2.28
C LEU A 631 4.20 -11.46 0.97
N GLY A 632 4.28 -10.56 0.01
CA GLY A 632 3.69 -10.74 -1.31
C GLY A 632 4.33 -11.91 -2.07
N VAL A 633 3.50 -12.84 -2.54
CA VAL A 633 3.93 -13.97 -3.39
C VAL A 633 3.53 -13.73 -4.83
N GLN A 634 4.51 -13.66 -5.72
CA GLN A 634 4.31 -13.70 -7.18
C GLN A 634 4.71 -15.09 -7.73
N PRO A 635 3.78 -16.06 -7.81
CA PRO A 635 4.13 -17.38 -8.30
C PRO A 635 4.42 -17.38 -9.81
N GLY A 636 5.15 -18.40 -10.23
CA GLY A 636 5.28 -18.82 -11.61
C GLY A 636 4.48 -20.09 -11.90
N ILE A 637 4.06 -20.23 -13.16
CA ILE A 637 3.44 -21.43 -13.73
C ILE A 637 4.03 -21.70 -15.12
N THR A 638 3.90 -22.93 -15.59
CA THR A 638 4.23 -23.29 -16.98
C THR A 638 2.95 -23.60 -17.74
N LEU A 639 2.60 -22.77 -18.72
CA LEU A 639 1.44 -23.00 -19.60
C LEU A 639 1.79 -24.04 -20.68
N ASP A 640 0.87 -24.96 -20.96
CA ASP A 640 0.96 -25.94 -22.04
C ASP A 640 0.49 -25.33 -23.37
N PRO A 641 1.40 -25.10 -24.35
CA PRO A 641 1.01 -24.53 -25.64
C PRO A 641 0.03 -25.43 -26.41
N SER A 642 0.04 -26.75 -26.19
CA SER A 642 -0.82 -27.70 -26.91
C SER A 642 -2.29 -27.59 -26.53
N LYS A 643 -2.60 -26.97 -25.40
CA LYS A 643 -3.96 -26.71 -24.90
C LYS A 643 -4.52 -25.36 -25.36
N VAL A 644 -3.74 -24.55 -26.08
CA VAL A 644 -4.13 -23.23 -26.58
C VAL A 644 -4.41 -23.30 -28.08
N LEU A 645 -5.65 -23.00 -28.48
CA LEU A 645 -6.05 -22.94 -29.88
C LEU A 645 -5.67 -21.60 -30.52
N LEU A 646 -6.13 -20.51 -29.92
CA LEU A 646 -5.89 -19.14 -30.38
C LEU A 646 -5.46 -18.25 -29.22
N THR A 647 -4.77 -17.16 -29.56
CA THR A 647 -4.61 -15.98 -28.71
C THR A 647 -5.12 -14.74 -29.43
N THR A 648 -5.95 -13.96 -28.74
CA THR A 648 -6.57 -12.73 -29.24
C THR A 648 -6.36 -11.60 -28.22
N PRO A 649 -6.38 -10.31 -28.62
CA PRO A 649 -6.24 -9.21 -27.67
C PRO A 649 -7.27 -9.30 -26.54
N ALA A 650 -6.85 -9.02 -25.31
CA ALA A 650 -7.65 -9.23 -24.10
C ALA A 650 -8.93 -8.38 -24.05
N SER A 651 -8.90 -7.19 -24.65
CA SER A 651 -10.04 -6.26 -24.74
C SER A 651 -10.92 -6.49 -25.97
N ALA A 652 -10.49 -7.32 -26.93
CA ALA A 652 -11.19 -7.48 -28.21
C ALA A 652 -12.37 -8.46 -28.10
N ALA A 653 -13.49 -8.09 -28.71
CA ALA A 653 -14.59 -9.00 -28.98
C ALA A 653 -14.23 -9.94 -30.14
N ALA A 654 -14.81 -11.14 -30.15
CA ALA A 654 -14.71 -12.00 -31.33
C ALA A 654 -15.43 -11.32 -32.51
N PRO A 655 -14.80 -11.24 -33.71
CA PRO A 655 -15.42 -10.57 -34.85
C PRO A 655 -16.67 -11.32 -35.31
N SER A 656 -17.64 -10.57 -35.82
CA SER A 656 -18.80 -11.14 -36.53
C SER A 656 -18.43 -11.33 -38.00
N GLY A 657 -18.67 -12.54 -38.52
CA GLY A 657 -18.17 -12.97 -39.81
C GLY A 657 -16.65 -13.18 -39.80
N ILE A 658 -16.13 -13.77 -40.87
CA ILE A 658 -14.69 -14.04 -41.00
C ILE A 658 -13.97 -12.74 -41.35
N GLN A 659 -13.13 -12.25 -40.44
CA GLN A 659 -12.34 -11.04 -40.65
C GLN A 659 -10.86 -11.36 -40.83
N LYS A 660 -10.19 -10.60 -41.70
CA LYS A 660 -8.76 -10.72 -41.93
C LYS A 660 -7.99 -10.30 -40.66
N PRO A 661 -7.00 -11.09 -40.21
CA PRO A 661 -6.13 -10.69 -39.12
C PRO A 661 -5.37 -9.40 -39.45
N LEU A 662 -5.31 -8.47 -38.50
CA LEU A 662 -4.57 -7.21 -38.60
C LEU A 662 -3.47 -7.20 -37.54
N ALA A 663 -2.32 -6.59 -37.84
CA ALA A 663 -1.28 -6.35 -36.84
C ALA A 663 -1.84 -5.45 -35.73
N THR A 664 -1.46 -5.71 -34.48
CA THR A 664 -1.91 -4.92 -33.32
C THR A 664 -0.75 -4.53 -32.42
N GLU A 665 -0.80 -3.30 -31.88
CA GLU A 665 0.11 -2.85 -30.82
C GLU A 665 -0.25 -3.46 -29.45
N ASP A 666 -1.41 -4.13 -29.34
CA ASP A 666 -1.80 -4.83 -28.12
C ASP A 666 -0.81 -5.93 -27.78
N ASN A 667 -0.35 -5.94 -26.54
CA ASN A 667 0.57 -6.96 -26.02
C ASN A 667 -0.01 -7.64 -24.77
N ALA A 668 -1.35 -7.66 -24.68
CA ALA A 668 -2.11 -8.29 -23.61
C ALA A 668 -3.15 -9.22 -24.23
N TRP A 669 -3.10 -10.49 -23.87
CA TRP A 669 -3.77 -11.59 -24.58
C TRP A 669 -4.75 -12.32 -23.69
N LYS A 670 -5.88 -12.72 -24.27
CA LYS A 670 -6.74 -13.79 -23.73
C LYS A 670 -6.56 -15.07 -24.53
N LEU A 671 -6.72 -16.20 -23.85
CA LEU A 671 -6.53 -17.54 -24.43
C LEU A 671 -7.85 -18.07 -24.99
N THR A 672 -7.77 -18.88 -26.05
CA THR A 672 -8.84 -19.81 -26.42
C THR A 672 -8.37 -21.22 -26.10
N LEU A 673 -8.92 -21.82 -25.04
CA LEU A 673 -8.51 -23.12 -24.53
C LEU A 673 -9.26 -24.26 -25.24
N ILE A 674 -8.56 -25.33 -25.57
CA ILE A 674 -9.15 -26.53 -26.19
C ILE A 674 -9.78 -27.39 -25.11
N ASN A 675 -11.08 -27.65 -25.24
CA ASN A 675 -11.82 -28.60 -24.42
C ASN A 675 -12.03 -29.92 -25.18
N ASP A 676 -11.32 -30.96 -24.76
CA ASP A 676 -11.36 -32.28 -25.38
C ASP A 676 -12.70 -33.03 -25.14
N ASP A 677 -13.47 -32.63 -24.12
CA ASP A 677 -14.79 -33.21 -23.81
C ASP A 677 -15.90 -32.65 -24.71
N TRP A 678 -15.71 -31.45 -25.27
CA TRP A 678 -16.66 -30.87 -26.20
C TRP A 678 -16.51 -31.52 -27.57
N LYS A 679 -17.62 -32.01 -28.11
CA LYS A 679 -17.65 -32.67 -29.42
C LYS A 679 -18.36 -31.77 -30.41
N PHE A 680 -17.68 -31.52 -31.52
CA PHE A 680 -18.17 -30.75 -32.65
C PHE A 680 -17.71 -31.47 -33.91
N ASP A 681 -18.64 -31.66 -34.83
CA ASP A 681 -18.38 -32.17 -36.17
C ASP A 681 -19.04 -31.23 -37.18
N ALA A 682 -18.42 -31.05 -38.33
CA ALA A 682 -18.87 -30.15 -39.37
C ALA A 682 -18.70 -30.83 -40.74
N SER A 683 -19.78 -30.92 -41.50
CA SER A 683 -19.83 -31.67 -42.75
C SER A 683 -20.84 -31.07 -43.73
N CYS A 684 -20.95 -31.69 -44.90
CA CYS A 684 -21.91 -31.32 -45.94
C CYS A 684 -21.90 -29.84 -46.38
N PRO A 685 -20.73 -29.21 -46.63
CA PRO A 685 -20.68 -27.84 -47.12
C PRO A 685 -21.42 -27.71 -48.46
N ARG A 686 -22.30 -26.72 -48.57
CA ARG A 686 -22.99 -26.32 -49.81
C ARG A 686 -22.58 -24.91 -50.17
N VAL A 687 -22.29 -24.67 -51.44
CA VAL A 687 -21.91 -23.35 -51.95
C VAL A 687 -23.08 -22.80 -52.74
N ASP A 688 -23.59 -21.64 -52.34
CA ASP A 688 -24.63 -20.89 -53.04
C ASP A 688 -24.13 -19.45 -53.28
N GLY A 689 -23.62 -19.21 -54.49
CA GLY A 689 -22.91 -17.98 -54.81
C GLY A 689 -21.64 -17.80 -53.97
N GLU A 690 -21.58 -16.70 -53.21
CA GLU A 690 -20.46 -16.37 -52.31
C GLU A 690 -20.62 -16.95 -50.89
N LYS A 691 -21.76 -17.58 -50.59
CA LYS A 691 -22.07 -18.13 -49.27
C LYS A 691 -21.80 -19.62 -49.22
N ILE A 692 -21.15 -20.04 -48.14
CA ILE A 692 -21.00 -21.44 -47.77
C ILE A 692 -21.95 -21.74 -46.61
N SER A 693 -22.71 -22.83 -46.74
CA SER A 693 -23.57 -23.36 -45.68
C SER A 693 -23.00 -24.70 -45.20
N VAL A 694 -22.75 -24.83 -43.91
CA VAL A 694 -22.14 -26.03 -43.30
C VAL A 694 -23.07 -26.59 -42.25
N GLU A 695 -23.40 -27.87 -42.37
CA GLU A 695 -24.13 -28.61 -41.34
C GLU A 695 -23.17 -29.02 -40.24
N TYR A 696 -23.58 -28.87 -38.98
CA TYR A 696 -22.80 -29.27 -37.83
C TYR A 696 -23.60 -30.16 -36.88
N ALA A 697 -22.87 -30.98 -36.13
CA ALA A 697 -23.37 -31.70 -34.97
C ALA A 697 -22.53 -31.32 -33.74
N ALA A 698 -23.18 -31.04 -32.62
CA ALA A 698 -22.53 -30.66 -31.37
C ALA A 698 -23.15 -31.41 -30.19
N ASN A 699 -22.35 -31.82 -29.20
CA ASN A 699 -22.93 -32.32 -27.95
C ASN A 699 -23.49 -31.16 -27.12
N ALA A 700 -24.55 -31.41 -26.35
CA ALA A 700 -25.08 -30.42 -25.40
C ALA A 700 -23.97 -29.97 -24.43
N SER A 701 -23.90 -28.66 -24.14
CA SER A 701 -23.04 -28.15 -23.08
C SER A 701 -23.41 -28.85 -21.75
N PRO A 702 -22.45 -29.34 -20.95
CA PRO A 702 -22.75 -30.06 -19.71
C PRO A 702 -23.29 -29.10 -18.63
N SER A 703 -24.57 -28.71 -18.71
CA SER A 703 -25.29 -28.06 -17.62
C SER A 703 -26.02 -29.13 -16.79
N GLY A 704 -25.66 -29.24 -15.50
CA GLY A 704 -26.19 -30.28 -14.61
C GLY A 704 -27.72 -30.31 -14.46
N ARG A 705 -28.26 -31.53 -14.30
CA ARG A 705 -29.62 -31.90 -13.86
C ARG A 705 -30.80 -31.10 -14.45
N MET A 706 -30.80 -30.83 -15.76
CA MET A 706 -32.00 -30.37 -16.48
C MET A 706 -32.38 -31.35 -17.60
N SER A 707 -33.65 -31.32 -18.03
CA SER A 707 -34.12 -32.09 -19.18
C SER A 707 -33.38 -31.66 -20.47
N ARG A 708 -33.06 -32.64 -21.33
CA ARG A 708 -32.20 -32.50 -22.52
C ARG A 708 -32.61 -31.38 -23.49
N SER A 709 -33.90 -31.05 -23.56
CA SER A 709 -34.42 -29.97 -24.41
C SER A 709 -34.30 -28.57 -23.79
N ALA A 710 -34.26 -28.45 -22.47
CA ALA A 710 -34.17 -27.16 -21.76
C ALA A 710 -32.72 -26.66 -21.62
N ALA A 711 -31.73 -27.54 -21.77
CA ALA A 711 -30.31 -27.20 -21.75
C ALA A 711 -29.82 -26.55 -23.06
N LEU A 712 -30.52 -26.76 -24.18
CA LEU A 712 -30.10 -26.30 -25.51
C LEU A 712 -30.58 -24.87 -25.84
N ASP A 713 -31.62 -24.36 -25.17
CA ASP A 713 -32.08 -22.96 -25.28
C ASP A 713 -31.17 -21.97 -24.51
N GLN A 714 -30.21 -22.49 -23.73
CA GLN A 714 -29.22 -21.71 -22.96
C GLN A 714 -27.77 -22.03 -23.38
N ASP A 715 -27.56 -22.66 -24.54
CA ASP A 715 -26.22 -22.89 -25.08
C ASP A 715 -25.60 -21.54 -25.48
N ASP A 716 -24.58 -21.12 -24.74
CA ASP A 716 -23.88 -19.85 -24.92
C ASP A 716 -22.76 -19.93 -25.97
N ARG A 717 -22.59 -21.08 -26.60
CA ARG A 717 -21.58 -21.30 -27.65
C ARG A 717 -22.02 -20.74 -28.99
N VAL A 718 -21.03 -20.24 -29.72
CA VAL A 718 -21.11 -19.81 -31.11
C VAL A 718 -20.32 -20.78 -31.98
N VAL A 719 -20.71 -20.88 -33.25
CA VAL A 719 -19.90 -21.53 -34.26
C VAL A 719 -18.95 -20.48 -34.83
N SER A 720 -17.66 -20.79 -34.84
CA SER A 720 -16.62 -19.92 -35.36
C SER A 720 -15.84 -20.61 -36.45
N ALA A 721 -15.38 -19.79 -37.40
CA ALA A 721 -14.60 -20.22 -38.54
C ALA A 721 -13.20 -19.62 -38.46
N LEU A 722 -12.21 -20.44 -38.80
CA LEU A 722 -10.81 -20.08 -38.90
C LEU A 722 -10.29 -20.53 -40.26
N VAL A 723 -9.74 -19.59 -41.01
CA VAL A 723 -9.08 -19.86 -42.29
C VAL A 723 -7.58 -19.79 -42.08
N VAL A 724 -6.88 -20.87 -42.45
CA VAL A 724 -5.44 -21.01 -42.23
C VAL A 724 -4.75 -21.33 -43.55
N ARG A 725 -3.69 -20.58 -43.86
CA ARG A 725 -2.89 -20.72 -45.08
C ARG A 725 -1.59 -21.48 -44.80
N GLY A 726 -1.21 -22.34 -45.73
CA GLY A 726 0.14 -22.94 -45.80
C GLY A 726 0.42 -24.15 -44.89
N SER A 727 -0.48 -24.50 -43.97
CA SER A 727 -0.43 -25.72 -43.15
C SER A 727 -1.76 -25.92 -42.41
N ASP A 728 -1.75 -26.62 -41.27
CA ASP A 728 -2.87 -26.81 -40.36
C ASP A 728 -3.04 -25.67 -39.33
N TRP A 729 -4.10 -25.75 -38.53
CA TRP A 729 -4.41 -24.79 -37.47
C TRP A 729 -3.37 -24.71 -36.34
N ARG A 730 -2.36 -25.58 -36.29
CA ARG A 730 -1.27 -25.51 -35.29
C ARG A 730 -0.05 -24.77 -35.79
N THR A 731 0.23 -24.84 -37.09
CA THR A 731 1.52 -24.42 -37.66
C THR A 731 1.41 -23.48 -38.85
N GLY A 732 0.20 -23.29 -39.40
CA GLY A 732 -0.03 -22.41 -40.55
C GLY A 732 -0.08 -20.93 -40.17
N THR A 733 -0.57 -20.11 -41.10
CA THR A 733 -0.80 -18.68 -40.89
C THR A 733 -2.29 -18.38 -40.89
N PRO A 734 -2.86 -17.78 -39.82
CA PRO A 734 -4.26 -17.41 -39.84
C PRO A 734 -4.47 -16.29 -40.86
N VAL A 735 -5.46 -16.45 -41.74
CA VAL A 735 -5.84 -15.45 -42.75
C VAL A 735 -7.30 -15.01 -42.63
N GLY A 736 -8.08 -15.67 -41.77
CA GLY A 736 -9.43 -15.25 -41.41
C GLY A 736 -9.87 -15.88 -40.09
N TYR A 737 -10.57 -15.12 -39.24
CA TYR A 737 -11.22 -15.64 -38.03
C TYR A 737 -12.51 -14.88 -37.75
N GLY A 738 -13.53 -15.58 -37.25
CA GLY A 738 -14.66 -14.96 -36.58
C GLY A 738 -15.87 -15.87 -36.38
N THR A 739 -16.87 -15.32 -35.70
CA THR A 739 -18.13 -15.98 -35.37
C THR A 739 -19.05 -15.99 -36.58
N VAL A 740 -19.60 -17.16 -36.92
CA VAL A 740 -20.41 -17.39 -38.13
C VAL A 740 -21.84 -17.83 -37.84
N GLY A 741 -22.16 -18.14 -36.58
CA GLY A 741 -23.51 -18.46 -36.16
C GLY A 741 -23.58 -18.86 -34.69
N LYS A 742 -24.78 -19.17 -34.21
CA LYS A 742 -24.97 -19.75 -32.87
C LYS A 742 -25.04 -21.26 -32.94
N VAL A 743 -24.59 -21.94 -31.89
CA VAL A 743 -24.93 -23.35 -31.70
C VAL A 743 -26.40 -23.43 -31.27
N SER A 744 -27.20 -24.21 -31.99
CA SER A 744 -28.65 -24.34 -31.81
C SER A 744 -29.03 -25.83 -31.85
N GLY A 745 -29.06 -26.47 -30.67
CA GLY A 745 -29.39 -27.89 -30.57
C GLY A 745 -28.20 -28.85 -30.82
N GLU A 746 -28.48 -30.16 -30.82
CA GLU A 746 -27.45 -31.20 -31.06
C GLU A 746 -26.97 -31.24 -32.54
N SER A 747 -27.70 -30.58 -33.44
CA SER A 747 -27.33 -30.41 -34.85
C SER A 747 -27.95 -29.14 -35.43
N GLY A 748 -27.26 -28.47 -36.35
CA GLY A 748 -27.76 -27.28 -37.02
C GLY A 748 -26.96 -26.94 -38.27
N SER A 749 -27.25 -25.78 -38.85
CA SER A 749 -26.58 -25.27 -40.05
C SER A 749 -26.16 -23.83 -39.84
N VAL A 750 -24.95 -23.48 -40.30
CA VAL A 750 -24.47 -22.08 -40.34
C VAL A 750 -24.15 -21.68 -41.76
N SER A 751 -24.49 -20.44 -42.13
CA SER A 751 -24.24 -19.89 -43.46
C SER A 751 -23.46 -18.59 -43.35
N PHE A 752 -22.33 -18.50 -44.04
CA PHE A 752 -21.40 -17.37 -43.96
C PHE A 752 -20.63 -17.19 -45.27
N GLU A 753 -19.94 -16.05 -45.39
CA GLU A 753 -19.11 -15.72 -46.54
C GLU A 753 -17.64 -16.02 -46.23
N LEU A 754 -16.92 -16.57 -47.21
CA LEU A 754 -15.47 -16.77 -47.11
C LEU A 754 -14.74 -15.45 -47.40
N PRO A 755 -13.49 -15.30 -46.90
CA PRO A 755 -12.66 -14.17 -47.30
C PRO A 755 -12.57 -14.03 -48.83
N ALA A 756 -12.63 -12.81 -49.35
CA ALA A 756 -12.59 -12.56 -50.80
C ALA A 756 -11.33 -13.11 -51.49
N ASP A 757 -10.23 -13.26 -50.75
CA ASP A 757 -8.96 -13.83 -51.20
C ASP A 757 -8.75 -15.30 -50.77
N PHE A 758 -9.82 -16.00 -50.39
CA PHE A 758 -9.78 -17.43 -50.06
C PHE A 758 -9.36 -18.26 -51.27
N ASN A 759 -8.37 -19.13 -51.08
CA ASN A 759 -7.87 -20.05 -52.10
C ASN A 759 -7.94 -21.49 -51.60
N LYS A 760 -8.84 -22.29 -52.18
CA LYS A 760 -9.06 -23.70 -51.83
C LYS A 760 -7.82 -24.61 -51.96
N GLU A 761 -6.80 -24.22 -52.73
CA GLU A 761 -5.57 -25.01 -52.89
C GLU A 761 -4.56 -24.75 -51.77
N THR A 762 -4.57 -23.55 -51.18
CA THR A 762 -3.57 -23.12 -50.19
C THR A 762 -4.15 -22.89 -48.80
N ASP A 763 -5.46 -22.72 -48.71
CA ASP A 763 -6.18 -22.32 -47.52
C ASP A 763 -7.08 -23.46 -47.04
N LYS A 764 -7.07 -23.65 -45.73
CA LYS A 764 -7.90 -24.62 -45.03
C LYS A 764 -8.93 -23.90 -44.19
N LEU A 765 -10.17 -24.31 -44.31
CA LEU A 765 -11.28 -23.83 -43.50
C LEU A 765 -11.47 -24.78 -42.31
N TYR A 766 -11.48 -24.21 -41.11
CA TYR A 766 -11.77 -24.92 -39.87
C TYR A 766 -13.01 -24.33 -39.21
N LEU A 767 -13.91 -25.19 -38.74
CA LEU A 767 -15.04 -24.79 -37.89
C LEU A 767 -14.90 -25.42 -36.50
N PHE A 768 -15.33 -24.69 -35.49
CA PHE A 768 -15.40 -25.15 -34.11
C PHE A 768 -16.51 -24.44 -33.36
N ALA A 769 -17.02 -25.08 -32.30
CA ALA A 769 -17.85 -24.38 -31.33
C ALA A 769 -16.96 -23.71 -30.30
N GLU A 770 -17.17 -22.42 -30.04
CA GLU A 770 -16.49 -21.68 -29.00
C GLU A 770 -17.48 -20.96 -28.08
N ARG A 771 -17.16 -20.89 -26.79
CA ARG A 771 -17.77 -19.96 -25.86
C ARG A 771 -16.83 -18.76 -25.73
N ILE A 772 -17.36 -17.58 -25.98
CA ILE A 772 -16.62 -16.32 -25.84
C ILE A 772 -16.57 -15.91 -24.37
N GLY A 773 -15.37 -15.72 -23.83
CA GLY A 773 -15.18 -15.20 -22.49
C GLY A 773 -15.58 -13.73 -22.39
N GLU A 774 -16.15 -13.34 -21.25
CA GLU A 774 -16.45 -11.93 -20.96
C GLU A 774 -15.16 -11.14 -20.72
N GLY A 775 -14.99 -10.02 -21.41
CA GLY A 775 -13.78 -9.19 -21.31
C GLY A 775 -12.50 -9.98 -21.60
N ALA A 776 -11.61 -10.03 -20.60
CA ALA A 776 -10.32 -10.70 -20.66
C ALA A 776 -10.36 -12.18 -20.25
N GLU A 777 -11.55 -12.74 -19.96
CA GLU A 777 -11.68 -14.17 -19.68
C GLU A 777 -11.30 -15.02 -20.89
N SER A 778 -10.79 -16.22 -20.62
CA SER A 778 -10.43 -17.17 -21.69
C SER A 778 -11.68 -17.67 -22.42
N ASN A 779 -11.60 -17.74 -23.74
CA ASN A 779 -12.55 -18.49 -24.54
C ASN A 779 -12.33 -19.99 -24.33
N ILE A 780 -13.37 -20.78 -24.59
CA ILE A 780 -13.30 -22.25 -24.59
C ILE A 780 -13.78 -22.74 -25.94
N ALA A 781 -12.99 -23.57 -26.61
CA ALA A 781 -13.32 -24.10 -27.93
C ALA A 781 -13.22 -25.61 -27.98
N THR A 782 -13.98 -26.23 -28.88
CA THR A 782 -13.71 -27.61 -29.31
C THR A 782 -12.41 -27.68 -30.10
N MET A 783 -11.92 -28.89 -30.36
CA MET A 783 -10.94 -29.07 -31.43
C MET A 783 -11.52 -28.56 -32.77
N PRO A 784 -10.72 -27.86 -33.61
CA PRO A 784 -11.16 -27.44 -34.94
C PRO A 784 -11.35 -28.61 -35.90
N VAL A 785 -12.45 -28.58 -36.64
CA VAL A 785 -12.79 -29.56 -37.67
C VAL A 785 -12.51 -28.95 -39.04
N GLU A 786 -11.68 -29.62 -39.84
CA GLU A 786 -11.39 -29.21 -41.21
C GLU A 786 -12.59 -29.47 -42.11
N VAL A 787 -13.02 -28.45 -42.85
CA VAL A 787 -14.13 -28.54 -43.81
C VAL A 787 -13.59 -28.34 -45.22
N SER A 788 -13.82 -29.34 -46.08
CA SER A 788 -13.43 -29.28 -47.49
C SER A 788 -14.44 -28.45 -48.28
N VAL A 789 -14.04 -27.28 -48.78
CA VAL A 789 -14.91 -26.43 -49.61
C VAL A 789 -15.07 -27.06 -50.99
N PRO A 790 -16.31 -27.41 -51.43
CA PRO A 790 -16.54 -28.03 -52.73
C PRO A 790 -16.44 -27.00 -53.86
N ASP A 791 -16.27 -27.48 -55.09
CA ASP A 791 -16.39 -26.64 -56.28
C ASP A 791 -17.84 -26.15 -56.42
N ALA A 792 -18.04 -24.90 -56.83
CA ALA A 792 -19.38 -24.35 -57.08
C ALA A 792 -20.09 -25.25 -58.12
N GLU A 793 -21.24 -25.83 -57.77
CA GLU A 793 -22.02 -26.63 -58.72
C GLU A 793 -22.44 -25.74 -59.90
N GLU A 794 -22.08 -26.17 -61.12
CA GLU A 794 -22.63 -25.63 -62.35
C GLU A 794 -24.15 -25.88 -62.33
N PRO A 795 -25.01 -24.87 -62.60
CA PRO A 795 -26.45 -25.04 -62.47
C PRO A 795 -26.92 -26.22 -63.33
N PRO A 796 -27.87 -27.04 -62.85
CA PRO A 796 -28.31 -28.21 -63.59
C PRO A 796 -28.81 -27.79 -64.98
N ALA A 797 -28.29 -28.45 -66.02
CA ALA A 797 -28.74 -28.25 -67.39
C ALA A 797 -30.27 -28.47 -67.47
N PRO A 798 -31.03 -27.64 -68.20
CA PRO A 798 -32.47 -27.82 -68.32
C PRO A 798 -32.76 -29.19 -68.95
N GLU A 799 -33.67 -29.95 -68.34
CA GLU A 799 -34.04 -31.28 -68.83
C GLU A 799 -34.48 -31.22 -70.31
N PRO A 800 -34.07 -32.20 -71.14
CA PRO A 800 -34.49 -32.27 -72.53
C PRO A 800 -35.96 -32.66 -72.62
N ASN A 801 -36.76 -31.86 -73.33
CA ASN A 801 -38.11 -32.22 -73.74
C ASN A 801 -38.07 -33.52 -74.57
N ASP A 802 -38.67 -34.60 -74.06
CA ASP A 802 -38.93 -35.82 -74.84
C ASP A 802 -40.32 -35.76 -75.51
N PRO A 803 -40.41 -35.81 -76.85
CA PRO A 803 -41.63 -35.88 -77.61
C PRO A 803 -41.95 -37.33 -78.02
N SER A 804 -42.78 -38.05 -77.26
CA SER A 804 -43.48 -39.26 -77.74
C SER A 804 -44.51 -39.74 -76.70
N THR A 805 -45.83 -39.73 -76.93
CA THR A 805 -46.55 -40.53 -77.94
C THR A 805 -47.93 -39.91 -78.32
N PRO A 806 -48.51 -40.31 -79.48
CA PRO A 806 -49.72 -39.74 -80.07
C PRO A 806 -51.00 -40.61 -79.95
N GLY A 807 -52.17 -39.94 -80.09
CA GLY A 807 -53.44 -40.52 -80.57
C GLY A 807 -54.45 -40.91 -79.48
N GLY A 808 -55.73 -40.50 -79.49
CA GLY A 808 -56.47 -39.73 -80.49
C GLY A 808 -57.88 -39.35 -80.02
N ASP A 809 -58.34 -38.25 -80.60
CA ASP A 809 -59.67 -37.87 -81.07
C ASP A 809 -60.92 -37.75 -80.17
N ALA A 810 -61.34 -36.48 -80.12
CA ALA A 810 -62.63 -35.79 -79.93
C ALA A 810 -63.89 -36.49 -80.53
N PRO A 811 -65.15 -35.99 -80.37
CA PRO A 811 -65.53 -34.59 -80.04
C PRO A 811 -66.80 -34.32 -79.18
N GLY A 812 -66.88 -33.08 -78.66
CA GLY A 812 -68.05 -32.20 -78.89
C GLY A 812 -69.14 -32.03 -77.81
N ASN A 813 -69.11 -30.85 -77.16
CA ASN A 813 -70.23 -29.92 -76.81
C ASN A 813 -71.31 -30.40 -75.81
N SER A 814 -71.79 -29.68 -74.80
CA SER A 814 -72.08 -28.25 -74.51
C SER A 814 -72.37 -28.15 -72.99
N ASN A 815 -72.16 -27.06 -72.22
CA ASN A 815 -72.96 -25.83 -72.23
C ASN A 815 -72.42 -24.78 -71.20
N ALA A 816 -72.50 -23.50 -71.62
CA ALA A 816 -72.93 -22.29 -70.88
C ALA A 816 -72.08 -21.72 -69.69
N SER A 817 -71.34 -20.61 -69.85
CA SER A 817 -71.68 -19.16 -69.64
C SER A 817 -71.87 -18.76 -68.16
N ASP A 818 -71.33 -17.69 -67.56
CA ASP A 818 -70.78 -16.41 -68.04
C ASP A 818 -69.98 -15.72 -66.89
N LYS A 819 -69.04 -14.83 -67.23
CA LYS A 819 -68.38 -13.80 -66.36
C LYS A 819 -69.36 -12.61 -66.15
N PRO A 820 -69.15 -11.56 -65.29
CA PRO A 820 -67.88 -10.84 -65.08
C PRO A 820 -67.64 -10.05 -63.74
N VAL A 821 -66.44 -9.46 -63.63
CA VAL A 821 -65.99 -8.28 -62.82
C VAL A 821 -66.74 -7.01 -63.36
N PRO A 822 -66.79 -5.75 -62.79
CA PRO A 822 -65.92 -5.07 -61.81
C PRO A 822 -66.62 -3.98 -60.92
N SER A 823 -65.82 -3.06 -60.33
CA SER A 823 -66.07 -1.62 -60.05
C SER A 823 -66.43 -1.10 -58.62
N ASN A 824 -65.68 -0.06 -58.24
CA ASN A 824 -65.87 0.93 -57.14
C ASN A 824 -67.08 1.86 -57.46
N PRO A 825 -67.78 2.56 -56.53
CA PRO A 825 -67.26 3.78 -55.85
C PRO A 825 -67.88 4.21 -54.46
N GLY A 826 -67.10 4.96 -53.66
CA GLY A 826 -67.41 6.31 -53.12
C GLY A 826 -68.42 6.61 -51.96
N ASN A 827 -67.90 7.25 -50.90
CA ASN A 827 -68.44 8.35 -50.02
C ASN A 827 -69.64 8.11 -49.08
N ALA A 828 -69.85 8.73 -47.90
CA ALA A 828 -69.20 9.69 -46.96
C ALA A 828 -70.09 9.68 -45.66
N GLY A 829 -69.74 10.10 -44.43
CA GLY A 829 -68.57 10.77 -43.85
C GLY A 829 -68.78 11.13 -42.35
N THR A 830 -67.74 11.74 -41.75
CA THR A 830 -67.67 12.60 -40.53
C THR A 830 -67.92 11.94 -39.14
N SER A 831 -67.20 12.21 -38.04
CA SER A 831 -66.41 13.40 -37.59
C SER A 831 -65.49 13.09 -36.38
N GLY A 832 -64.28 13.69 -36.35
CA GLY A 832 -63.54 14.24 -35.18
C GLY A 832 -62.98 13.26 -34.11
N SER A 833 -61.82 13.44 -33.48
CA SER A 833 -60.75 14.45 -33.46
C SER A 833 -59.56 13.84 -32.68
N SER A 834 -58.32 14.17 -33.04
CA SER A 834 -57.11 14.11 -32.17
C SER A 834 -57.30 14.97 -30.89
N PRO A 835 -56.44 14.98 -29.83
CA PRO A 835 -54.98 14.73 -29.87
C PRO A 835 -54.30 14.17 -28.56
N ALA A 836 -52.98 14.00 -28.60
CA ALA A 836 -52.07 14.12 -27.42
C ALA A 836 -51.93 15.63 -27.04
N PRO A 837 -51.32 16.12 -25.92
CA PRO A 837 -50.22 15.54 -25.12
C PRO A 837 -50.19 15.92 -23.59
N SER A 838 -49.03 15.64 -22.95
CA SER A 838 -48.38 16.29 -21.79
C SER A 838 -48.95 16.18 -20.35
N GLY A 839 -48.12 15.61 -19.45
CA GLY A 839 -47.53 16.28 -18.27
C GLY A 839 -48.36 16.52 -17.00
N GLY A 840 -47.81 16.15 -15.83
CA GLY A 840 -48.21 16.76 -14.54
C GLY A 840 -48.00 15.91 -13.28
N GLN A 841 -47.07 16.35 -12.42
CA GLN A 841 -46.78 15.88 -11.06
C GLN A 841 -47.95 16.10 -10.06
N GLY A 842 -47.91 15.43 -8.90
CA GLY A 842 -48.69 15.83 -7.72
C GLY A 842 -48.43 14.98 -6.47
N GLN A 843 -48.05 15.65 -5.39
CA GLN A 843 -47.51 15.15 -4.10
C GLN A 843 -48.55 14.73 -3.03
N ALA A 844 -48.07 13.88 -2.12
CA ALA A 844 -48.14 13.88 -0.64
C ALA A 844 -49.47 13.88 0.16
N ALA A 845 -49.58 12.90 1.08
CA ALA A 845 -50.00 12.96 2.50
C ALA A 845 -50.10 11.48 2.99
N GLY A 846 -49.71 10.98 4.17
CA GLY A 846 -49.38 11.55 5.49
C GLY A 846 -50.28 10.89 6.57
N SER A 847 -49.77 9.93 7.37
CA SER A 847 -50.14 9.60 8.79
C SER A 847 -49.45 8.26 9.21
N THR A 848 -48.52 8.16 10.18
CA THR A 848 -48.66 8.07 11.68
C THR A 848 -49.73 7.05 12.14
N ASP A 849 -49.54 6.12 13.08
CA ASP A 849 -48.52 5.93 14.13
C ASP A 849 -48.61 4.51 14.79
N ALA A 850 -47.52 4.12 15.45
CA ALA A 850 -47.34 3.25 16.65
C ALA A 850 -48.16 1.96 16.92
N ALA A 851 -47.46 0.83 17.21
CA ALA A 851 -47.30 0.27 18.57
C ALA A 851 -46.45 -1.04 18.67
N LYS A 852 -45.41 -0.95 19.50
CA LYS A 852 -44.68 -1.89 20.38
C LYS A 852 -45.07 -3.40 20.43
N VAL A 853 -44.02 -4.24 20.67
CA VAL A 853 -43.86 -5.30 21.72
C VAL A 853 -42.74 -6.27 21.24
N VAL A 854 -41.81 -6.87 21.98
CA VAL A 854 -41.24 -6.82 23.34
C VAL A 854 -39.92 -7.63 23.23
N ALA A 855 -38.93 -7.23 24.01
CA ALA A 855 -37.66 -7.92 24.21
C ALA A 855 -37.81 -9.35 24.78
N ALA A 856 -36.95 -10.27 24.34
CA ALA A 856 -36.65 -11.49 25.08
C ALA A 856 -35.13 -11.70 25.14
N LYS A 857 -34.62 -11.51 26.36
CA LYS A 857 -33.32 -12.00 26.83
C LYS A 857 -33.35 -13.52 26.91
N THR A 858 -32.22 -14.16 26.63
CA THR A 858 -31.91 -15.46 27.22
C THR A 858 -30.45 -15.47 27.66
N ASP A 859 -30.29 -15.50 28.97
CA ASP A 859 -29.05 -15.81 29.68
C ASP A 859 -28.68 -17.30 29.51
N SER A 860 -27.39 -17.58 29.38
CA SER A 860 -26.79 -18.79 29.97
C SER A 860 -25.33 -18.55 30.35
N ARG A 861 -25.13 -18.09 31.59
CA ARG A 861 -23.93 -18.37 32.39
C ARG A 861 -23.84 -19.89 32.60
N ALA A 862 -22.69 -20.49 32.26
CA ALA A 862 -21.90 -21.40 33.12
C ALA A 862 -20.97 -22.30 32.30
N ALA A 863 -19.67 -21.98 32.29
CA ALA A 863 -18.57 -22.93 32.42
C ALA A 863 -17.24 -22.14 32.53
N ALA A 864 -16.91 -21.73 33.76
CA ALA A 864 -15.54 -21.46 34.11
C ALA A 864 -14.83 -22.80 34.31
N GLN A 865 -13.71 -23.06 33.64
CA GLN A 865 -12.53 -23.72 34.23
C GLN A 865 -11.35 -23.81 33.26
N ALA A 866 -10.17 -23.51 33.83
CA ALA A 866 -8.81 -23.87 33.42
C ALA A 866 -8.13 -23.08 32.27
N ILE A 867 -7.63 -21.88 32.62
CA ILE A 867 -6.38 -21.36 32.06
C ILE A 867 -5.24 -22.09 32.79
N PRO A 868 -4.35 -22.86 32.13
CA PRO A 868 -3.12 -23.28 32.76
C PRO A 868 -2.18 -22.08 32.84
N LYS A 869 -1.83 -21.70 34.09
CA LYS A 869 -0.65 -20.90 34.36
C LYS A 869 0.59 -21.68 33.89
N THR A 870 1.30 -21.14 32.92
CA THR A 870 2.72 -21.42 32.65
C THR A 870 3.36 -20.03 32.61
N GLY A 871 4.24 -19.60 33.50
CA GLY A 871 5.18 -20.38 34.30
C GLY A 871 6.29 -20.85 33.38
N ASP A 872 7.30 -20.00 33.21
CA ASP A 872 8.59 -20.23 32.53
C ASP A 872 8.56 -20.44 31.00
N ALA A 873 8.38 -19.35 30.26
CA ALA A 873 8.97 -19.21 28.93
C ALA A 873 10.10 -18.16 29.02
N VAL A 874 11.33 -18.62 29.20
CA VAL A 874 12.53 -17.81 29.06
C VAL A 874 12.65 -17.44 27.58
N PHE A 875 12.25 -16.22 27.23
CA PHE A 875 12.61 -15.62 25.94
C PHE A 875 14.12 -15.32 25.95
N PRO A 876 14.93 -15.90 25.05
CA PRO A 876 16.36 -15.59 25.01
C PRO A 876 16.56 -14.14 24.53
N ALA A 877 17.41 -13.39 25.23
CA ALA A 877 17.79 -12.00 24.95
C ALA A 877 18.32 -11.75 23.51
N ALA A 878 18.65 -12.81 22.76
CA ALA A 878 19.00 -12.74 21.35
C ALA A 878 17.86 -12.26 20.43
N ALA A 879 16.59 -12.40 20.85
CA ALA A 879 15.43 -11.97 20.05
C ALA A 879 15.28 -10.45 19.97
N PHE A 880 15.70 -9.69 21.00
CA PHE A 880 15.65 -8.22 20.99
C PHE A 880 16.77 -7.60 20.14
N ALA A 881 17.95 -8.23 20.09
CA ALA A 881 19.05 -7.78 19.23
C ALA A 881 18.72 -7.90 17.73
N GLY A 882 17.89 -8.88 17.34
CA GLY A 882 17.43 -9.08 15.96
C GLY A 882 16.49 -7.99 15.45
N ILE A 883 15.63 -7.44 16.31
CA ILE A 883 14.68 -6.37 15.96
C ILE A 883 15.42 -5.06 15.64
N ALA A 884 16.46 -4.73 16.42
CA ALA A 884 17.31 -3.58 16.18
C ALA A 884 18.19 -3.74 14.91
N GLY A 885 18.66 -4.96 14.63
CA GLY A 885 19.43 -5.26 13.42
C GLY A 885 18.64 -5.12 12.12
N ALA A 886 17.35 -5.48 12.12
CA ALA A 886 16.47 -5.39 10.96
C ALA A 886 16.11 -3.93 10.61
N ALA A 887 15.84 -3.09 11.61
CA ALA A 887 15.61 -1.65 11.42
C ALA A 887 16.89 -0.93 10.94
N ALA A 888 18.07 -1.35 11.40
CA ALA A 888 19.36 -0.81 11.00
C ALA A 888 19.71 -1.12 9.54
N ALA A 889 19.40 -2.32 9.05
CA ALA A 889 19.64 -2.70 7.64
C ALA A 889 18.78 -1.87 6.67
N LEU A 890 17.49 -1.70 6.95
CA LEU A 890 16.57 -0.89 6.15
C LEU A 890 16.91 0.61 6.15
N SER A 891 17.37 1.13 7.29
CA SER A 891 17.81 2.53 7.42
C SER A 891 19.11 2.79 6.64
N LEU A 892 20.03 1.82 6.61
CA LEU A 892 21.27 1.91 5.82
C LEU A 892 20.99 1.90 4.30
N ILE A 893 19.98 1.17 3.87
CA ILE A 893 19.50 1.11 2.47
C ILE A 893 18.91 2.47 2.06
N ALA A 894 18.06 3.07 2.89
CA ALA A 894 17.48 4.40 2.63
C ALA A 894 18.56 5.50 2.56
N VAL A 895 19.58 5.45 3.43
CA VAL A 895 20.70 6.40 3.43
C VAL A 895 21.63 6.22 2.22
N ARG A 896 21.87 4.98 1.76
CA ARG A 896 22.68 4.73 0.55
C ARG A 896 21.96 5.14 -0.74
N ALA A 897 20.66 4.89 -0.84
CA ALA A 897 19.83 5.36 -1.96
C ALA A 897 19.77 6.89 -2.03
N TYR A 898 19.66 7.56 -0.86
CA TYR A 898 19.65 9.02 -0.78
C TYR A 898 21.02 9.65 -1.07
N ARG A 899 22.13 9.02 -0.65
CA ARG A 899 23.49 9.49 -0.94
C ARG A 899 23.85 9.38 -2.44
N ARG A 900 23.45 8.30 -3.12
CA ARG A 900 23.69 8.18 -4.58
C ARG A 900 22.90 9.19 -5.41
N LYS A 901 21.69 9.56 -4.96
CA LYS A 901 20.86 10.61 -5.59
C LYS A 901 21.40 12.04 -5.41
N LEU A 902 22.34 12.23 -4.47
CA LEU A 902 23.08 13.49 -4.27
C LEU A 902 24.42 13.51 -5.04
N GLU A 903 24.87 12.36 -5.53
CA GLU A 903 26.14 12.19 -6.27
C GLU A 903 25.93 12.07 -7.80
N SER A 904 24.70 11.82 -8.26
CA SER A 904 24.22 11.96 -9.65
C SER A 904 23.54 13.30 -9.86
#